data_AF-A0AAV2NWD3-F1
#
_entry.id   AF-A0AAV2NWD3-F1
#
_cell.length_a   1.000
_cell.length_b   1.000
_cell.length_c   1.000
_cell.angle_alpha   90.00
_cell.angle_beta   90.00
_cell.angle_gamma   90.00
#
_symmetry.space_group_name_H-M   'P 1'
#
loop_
_entity.id
_entity.type
_entity.pdbx_description
1 polymer ?
#
loop_
_entity_poly.entity_id
_entity_poly.type
_entity_poly.pdbx_seq_one_letter_code
_entity_poly.pdbx_strand_id
1 'polypeptide(L)'
;MTSRIKAVDVAGFRTARSLLAPLVLDIFNGEPLVTIDLQVAVSYAIDDYTTSFTEMNVDVNVVTWNANNDAFPAQSVHLFIAAEVLSGPSSTVLKNLTTALNSSCFILLEETATQLDLKTALKEANLMLAGKQVDSSGKSYLLLKKRREERREPIVIQVTGKNFSWLENAKAVLRKYDSKYQEALFVSQGEELLGMVGFMTCIRREIANVRYVFIQDCNAPKFDKSSQFYAQQLEKGLMANVLMEGQWGSYRHLQLDQRSDVQVEHAYVNARTMGDLSSLEWIQSPLTYCQTELNRLCCVYYASLNFRDIMLAIGKLSTSALSSSGLTTEDYGLGLEFSGRDANGCRVMGIAKSRGLVTTVLPDSGFLWKVPDKWTLEQAATIPIAYVISYYALFVRGRLKAGESVLIHSGASGIGQAAIAVALHASCQVFTTVGTPEKQLFIKNTFPQLTDKHIGNSRDTSFERLIFDETQGRGVDVILNSLAEEKLHAGVRCLANNGRFLEIGKYDMLTGNRVDMSIFLKNISFHGILLETLLEEDEDKRETIKLVSEGIENGVVRPLPTTVFPKRSLVEGFRFMTTGNHIGKVLLKIRHEEPLKNMLPMSRMIMATSCSYMNPEKSYVLIGGLGGFGLELANWMIVRGARIIILVSSSGIRTGYQTSRVQRWRENGIKVVISTADVTTPLGAKHLIEESNRLAPVGGIFNLAVVLHDALFENLQVADFEAVNLPKVDGTRNLDAASRKLCPSLDYFVVFSSISCGRGNSGQSNYGLANSAMERMMEQRHAAGLPGLAIQWGIIGDVGLYIDTMKNKNIDSSILPQRMTSCLATLDIFLQEPYPVLATTVIAEKQKSANNGAKVDFVQVVASILGIENVYSTNFNDSFDKLGIDSLGYTEIKQILEREYDIILSFREIQALTIGKLRDILTASDASRNSSTN
;
A
#
# COMPACT_ATOMS: atom_id res chain seq x y z
N MET A 1 11.61 16.79 24.64
CA MET A 1 10.67 16.84 25.78
C MET A 1 9.26 16.83 25.24
N THR A 2 8.51 15.76 25.49
CA THR A 2 7.07 15.65 25.15
C THR A 2 6.27 16.62 26.02
N SER A 3 5.43 17.45 25.39
CA SER A 3 4.54 18.36 26.12
C SER A 3 3.29 17.61 26.57
N ARG A 4 2.98 17.67 27.88
CA ARG A 4 1.77 17.05 28.45
C ARG A 4 0.63 18.07 28.46
N ILE A 5 -0.46 17.76 27.79
CA ILE A 5 -1.69 18.56 27.77
C ILE A 5 -2.70 17.94 28.73
N LYS A 6 -3.17 18.71 29.70
CA LYS A 6 -4.29 18.32 30.56
C LYS A 6 -5.60 18.81 29.94
N ALA A 7 -6.49 17.91 29.60
CA ALA A 7 -7.78 18.22 28.99
C ALA A 7 -8.94 17.62 29.79
N VAL A 8 -10.09 18.27 29.76
CA VAL A 8 -11.31 17.78 30.44
C VAL A 8 -12.50 17.91 29.50
N ASP A 9 -13.21 16.81 29.25
CA ASP A 9 -14.51 16.82 28.56
C ASP A 9 -15.65 16.76 29.58
N VAL A 10 -16.47 17.79 29.60
CA VAL A 10 -17.53 18.00 30.59
C VAL A 10 -18.81 17.39 30.05
N ALA A 11 -19.25 16.28 30.64
CA ALA A 11 -20.37 15.53 30.10
C ALA A 11 -21.69 16.32 30.16
N GLY A 12 -21.94 17.02 31.28
CA GLY A 12 -23.24 17.66 31.51
C GLY A 12 -24.35 16.60 31.47
N PHE A 13 -25.28 16.73 30.51
CA PHE A 13 -26.36 15.75 30.27
C PHE A 13 -26.09 14.78 29.10
N ARG A 14 -24.91 14.84 28.47
CA ARG A 14 -24.54 14.03 27.30
C ARG A 14 -24.08 12.63 27.70
N THR A 15 -24.52 11.60 27.00
CA THR A 15 -24.08 10.20 27.23
C THR A 15 -22.62 10.00 26.80
N ALA A 16 -21.95 8.96 27.32
CA ALA A 16 -20.54 8.65 27.02
C ALA A 16 -20.24 8.59 25.51
N ARG A 17 -21.15 8.02 24.71
CA ARG A 17 -21.00 7.88 23.24
C ARG A 17 -21.09 9.21 22.48
N SER A 18 -21.67 10.24 23.09
CA SER A 18 -21.83 11.58 22.49
C SER A 18 -20.75 12.57 22.92
N LEU A 19 -19.80 12.14 23.75
CA LEU A 19 -18.65 12.94 24.15
C LEU A 19 -17.58 12.94 23.05
N LEU A 20 -16.78 14.01 23.01
CA LEU A 20 -15.68 14.13 22.05
C LEU A 20 -14.41 13.48 22.58
N ALA A 21 -14.40 13.04 23.84
CA ALA A 21 -13.25 12.42 24.49
C ALA A 21 -12.57 11.31 23.65
N PRO A 22 -13.28 10.33 23.04
CA PRO A 22 -12.63 9.31 22.21
C PRO A 22 -11.88 9.92 21.00
N LEU A 23 -12.54 10.81 20.26
CA LEU A 23 -11.97 11.48 19.10
C LEU A 23 -10.74 12.33 19.47
N VAL A 24 -10.82 13.04 20.59
CA VAL A 24 -9.72 13.89 21.08
C VAL A 24 -8.54 13.04 21.50
N LEU A 25 -8.78 11.93 22.19
CA LEU A 25 -7.73 10.98 22.56
C LEU A 25 -7.04 10.42 21.32
N ASP A 26 -7.80 10.02 20.30
CA ASP A 26 -7.26 9.51 19.03
C ASP A 26 -6.38 10.55 18.32
N ILE A 27 -6.85 11.80 18.22
CA ILE A 27 -6.09 12.91 17.61
C ILE A 27 -4.74 13.12 18.34
N PHE A 28 -4.75 13.19 19.67
CA PHE A 28 -3.52 13.44 20.45
C PHE A 28 -2.60 12.21 20.52
N ASN A 29 -3.15 10.99 20.47
CA ASN A 29 -2.35 9.78 20.34
C ASN A 29 -1.60 9.74 19.01
N GLY A 30 -2.22 10.22 17.93
CA GLY A 30 -1.60 10.42 16.61
C GLY A 30 -0.58 11.57 16.50
N GLU A 31 -0.33 12.32 17.57
CA GLU A 31 0.68 13.39 17.58
C GLU A 31 1.98 12.97 18.29
N PRO A 32 3.14 12.84 17.62
CA PRO A 32 4.33 12.20 18.18
C PRO A 32 4.94 12.94 19.39
N LEU A 33 4.81 14.27 19.44
CA LEU A 33 5.52 15.12 20.40
C LEU A 33 4.63 15.61 21.56
N VAL A 34 3.40 15.13 21.65
CA VAL A 34 2.40 15.56 22.63
C VAL A 34 1.81 14.35 23.34
N THR A 35 1.68 14.42 24.66
CA THR A 35 0.89 13.46 25.44
C THR A 35 -0.33 14.17 26.01
N ILE A 36 -1.46 13.49 26.06
CA ILE A 36 -2.68 14.03 26.64
C ILE A 36 -3.02 13.28 27.93
N ASP A 37 -3.43 14.04 28.94
CA ASP A 37 -4.05 13.59 30.17
C ASP A 37 -5.49 14.08 30.11
N LEU A 38 -6.36 13.24 29.55
CA LEU A 38 -7.76 13.54 29.31
C LEU A 38 -8.62 12.97 30.44
N GLN A 39 -9.47 13.81 31.00
CA GLN A 39 -10.47 13.41 31.99
C GLN A 39 -11.87 13.67 31.46
N VAL A 40 -12.83 12.84 31.85
CA VAL A 40 -14.25 13.08 31.60
C VAL A 40 -14.91 13.46 32.92
N ALA A 41 -15.48 14.66 32.98
CA ALA A 41 -16.13 15.18 34.17
C ALA A 41 -17.64 14.95 34.11
N VAL A 42 -18.17 14.18 35.06
CA VAL A 42 -19.60 13.81 35.13
C VAL A 42 -20.25 14.34 36.40
N SER A 43 -21.51 14.76 36.32
CA SER A 43 -22.25 15.28 37.49
C SER A 43 -22.89 14.19 38.35
N TYR A 44 -23.13 12.99 37.79
CA TYR A 44 -23.67 11.81 38.46
C TYR A 44 -23.30 10.54 37.67
N ALA A 45 -23.49 9.35 38.27
CA ALA A 45 -23.40 8.03 37.63
C ALA A 45 -22.04 7.68 36.96
N ILE A 46 -20.94 7.75 37.72
CA ILE A 46 -19.58 7.42 37.22
C ILE A 46 -19.48 6.00 36.65
N ASP A 47 -20.11 5.03 37.30
CA ASP A 47 -20.01 3.60 36.95
C ASP A 47 -20.57 3.33 35.55
N ASP A 48 -21.62 4.05 35.14
CA ASP A 48 -22.23 3.92 33.81
C ASP A 48 -21.29 4.43 32.70
N TYR A 49 -20.58 5.53 32.94
CA TYR A 49 -19.60 6.08 31.98
C TYR A 49 -18.35 5.21 31.91
N THR A 50 -17.84 4.77 33.06
CA THR A 50 -16.66 3.88 33.12
C THR A 50 -16.92 2.58 32.37
N THR A 51 -18.10 1.98 32.57
CA THR A 51 -18.54 0.78 31.84
C THR A 51 -18.62 1.06 30.34
N SER A 52 -19.28 2.16 29.95
CA SER A 52 -19.43 2.53 28.54
C SER A 52 -18.08 2.77 27.83
N PHE A 53 -17.13 3.44 28.48
CA PHE A 53 -15.80 3.65 27.91
C PHE A 53 -14.99 2.36 27.81
N THR A 54 -15.15 1.45 28.79
CA THR A 54 -14.54 0.11 28.73
C THR A 54 -15.08 -0.70 27.55
N GLU A 55 -16.40 -0.68 27.31
CA GLU A 55 -17.03 -1.32 26.12
C GLU A 55 -16.55 -0.71 24.80
N MET A 56 -16.27 0.60 24.79
CA MET A 56 -15.71 1.31 23.63
C MET A 56 -14.19 1.14 23.49
N ASN A 57 -13.52 0.45 24.42
CA ASN A 57 -12.07 0.30 24.49
C ASN A 57 -11.31 1.65 24.56
N VAL A 58 -11.89 2.63 25.25
CA VAL A 58 -11.36 3.99 25.43
C VAL A 58 -10.82 4.13 26.85
N ASP A 59 -9.52 4.41 26.96
CA ASP A 59 -8.84 4.58 28.25
C ASP A 59 -8.85 6.06 28.68
N VAL A 60 -9.84 6.43 29.51
CA VAL A 60 -10.03 7.81 30.00
C VAL A 60 -10.43 7.77 31.47
N ASN A 61 -9.87 8.70 32.25
CA ASN A 61 -10.20 8.84 33.66
C ASN A 61 -11.52 9.61 33.84
N VAL A 62 -12.50 9.02 34.54
CA VAL A 62 -13.79 9.66 34.83
C VAL A 62 -13.78 10.26 36.23
N VAL A 63 -14.10 11.54 36.35
CA VAL A 63 -14.10 12.29 37.61
C VAL A 63 -15.47 12.91 37.90
N THR A 64 -15.86 12.96 39.17
CA THR A 64 -17.10 13.63 39.58
C THR A 64 -16.91 15.13 39.66
N TRP A 65 -17.69 15.88 38.89
CA TRP A 65 -17.74 17.33 39.00
C TRP A 65 -19.06 17.88 38.45
N ASN A 66 -19.72 18.74 39.23
CA ASN A 66 -20.89 19.49 38.79
C ASN A 66 -20.50 20.92 38.39
N ALA A 67 -20.35 21.14 37.10
CA ALA A 67 -19.94 22.43 36.53
C ALA A 67 -20.89 23.60 36.84
N ASN A 68 -22.13 23.33 37.26
CA ASN A 68 -23.11 24.37 37.61
C ASN A 68 -22.88 24.94 39.02
N ASN A 69 -22.40 24.13 39.95
CA ASN A 69 -22.42 24.46 41.39
C ASN A 69 -21.04 24.45 42.04
N ASP A 70 -20.09 23.69 41.50
CA ASP A 70 -18.81 23.42 42.16
C ASP A 70 -17.63 24.01 41.38
N ALA A 71 -16.61 24.46 42.09
CA ALA A 71 -15.30 24.78 41.49
C ALA A 71 -14.58 23.49 41.08
N PHE A 72 -13.92 23.48 39.93
CA PHE A 72 -13.19 22.29 39.48
C PHE A 72 -11.99 21.99 40.40
N PRO A 73 -11.80 20.76 40.88
CA PRO A 73 -10.81 20.43 41.91
C PRO A 73 -9.35 20.52 41.45
N ALA A 74 -9.07 20.38 40.14
CA ALA A 74 -7.71 20.45 39.63
C ALA A 74 -7.35 21.86 39.12
N GLN A 75 -6.21 22.38 39.57
CA GLN A 75 -5.60 23.57 38.98
C GLN A 75 -4.80 23.18 37.73
N SER A 76 -4.72 24.09 36.75
CA SER A 76 -3.90 23.96 35.53
C SER A 76 -4.44 23.09 34.38
N VAL A 77 -5.72 23.23 34.04
CA VAL A 77 -6.30 22.64 32.81
C VAL A 77 -5.89 23.46 31.58
N HIS A 78 -5.54 22.78 30.48
CA HIS A 78 -5.11 23.42 29.22
C HIS A 78 -6.24 23.47 28.17
N LEU A 79 -7.17 22.52 28.21
CA LEU A 79 -8.31 22.45 27.32
C LEU A 79 -9.55 21.97 28.08
N PHE A 80 -10.62 22.75 28.05
CA PHE A 80 -11.96 22.25 28.38
C PHE A 80 -12.74 21.98 27.11
N ILE A 81 -13.56 20.93 27.15
CA ILE A 81 -14.52 20.61 26.10
C ILE A 81 -15.89 20.55 26.77
N ALA A 82 -16.87 21.24 26.22
CA ALA A 82 -18.24 21.24 26.74
C ALA A 82 -19.23 21.47 25.60
N ALA A 83 -20.50 21.13 25.82
CA ALA A 83 -21.55 21.36 24.85
C ALA A 83 -22.74 22.08 25.49
N GLU A 84 -23.48 22.82 24.66
CA GLU A 84 -24.73 23.52 25.04
C GLU A 84 -24.54 24.42 26.27
N VAL A 85 -23.39 25.11 26.36
CA VAL A 85 -23.05 25.99 27.48
C VAL A 85 -23.66 27.37 27.27
N LEU A 86 -23.70 27.84 26.02
CA LEU A 86 -24.20 29.16 25.66
C LEU A 86 -25.70 29.17 25.34
N SER A 87 -26.27 28.01 24.99
CA SER A 87 -27.71 27.82 24.74
C SER A 87 -28.55 27.71 26.02
N GLY A 88 -27.91 27.44 27.17
CA GLY A 88 -28.54 27.35 28.49
C GLY A 88 -28.55 28.68 29.29
N PRO A 89 -29.39 28.80 30.34
CA PRO A 89 -29.57 30.05 31.09
C PRO A 89 -28.43 30.45 32.04
N SER A 90 -27.30 29.72 32.09
CA SER A 90 -26.30 29.86 33.16
C SER A 90 -24.92 30.29 32.64
N SER A 91 -24.62 31.59 32.75
CA SER A 91 -23.24 32.14 32.58
C SER A 91 -22.23 31.57 33.60
N THR A 92 -22.72 30.84 34.61
CA THR A 92 -21.94 30.24 35.70
C THR A 92 -21.01 29.12 35.23
N VAL A 93 -21.47 28.24 34.33
CA VAL A 93 -20.66 27.12 33.82
C VAL A 93 -19.41 27.66 33.11
N LEU A 94 -19.60 28.64 32.22
CA LEU A 94 -18.49 29.26 31.49
C LEU A 94 -17.49 29.97 32.42
N LYS A 95 -17.98 30.61 33.50
CA LYS A 95 -17.13 31.24 34.54
C LYS A 95 -16.33 30.19 35.33
N ASN A 96 -16.96 29.06 35.68
CA ASN A 96 -16.30 27.97 36.39
C ASN A 96 -15.20 27.31 35.54
N LEU A 97 -15.49 27.03 34.26
CA LEU A 97 -14.50 26.54 33.30
C LEU A 97 -13.33 27.52 33.17
N THR A 98 -13.62 28.83 33.04
CA THR A 98 -12.58 29.85 32.87
C THR A 98 -11.72 30.02 34.12
N THR A 99 -12.30 29.84 35.31
CA THR A 99 -11.57 29.92 36.58
C THR A 99 -10.53 28.80 36.69
N ALA A 100 -10.89 27.58 36.32
CA ALA A 100 -10.00 26.41 36.36
C ALA A 100 -8.97 26.35 35.21
N LEU A 101 -9.22 27.10 34.13
CA LEU A 101 -8.37 27.14 32.94
C LEU A 101 -7.10 27.97 33.17
N ASN A 102 -5.97 27.42 32.73
CA ASN A 102 -4.69 28.13 32.74
C ASN A 102 -4.71 29.43 31.92
N SER A 103 -3.83 30.36 32.25
CA SER A 103 -3.67 31.58 31.47
C SER A 103 -3.31 31.24 30.02
N SER A 104 -3.92 31.96 29.06
CA SER A 104 -3.75 31.72 27.62
C SER A 104 -4.17 30.34 27.07
N CYS A 105 -4.91 29.53 27.83
CA CYS A 105 -5.42 28.22 27.40
C CYS A 105 -6.84 28.29 26.82
N PHE A 106 -7.40 27.15 26.40
CA PHE A 106 -8.57 27.09 25.51
C PHE A 106 -9.79 26.37 26.10
N ILE A 107 -10.98 26.76 25.61
CA ILE A 107 -12.24 26.04 25.78
C ILE A 107 -12.80 25.76 24.39
N LEU A 108 -13.13 24.51 24.09
CA LEU A 108 -13.86 24.11 22.90
C LEU A 108 -15.33 23.92 23.28
N LEU A 109 -16.22 24.73 22.71
CA LEU A 109 -17.65 24.60 22.90
C LEU A 109 -18.31 24.02 21.66
N GLU A 110 -19.20 23.07 21.87
CA GLU A 110 -20.14 22.54 20.88
C GLU A 110 -21.53 23.13 21.13
N GLU A 111 -22.11 23.80 20.13
CA GLU A 111 -23.39 24.50 20.26
C GLU A 111 -24.31 24.20 19.07
N THR A 112 -25.54 23.77 19.32
CA THR A 112 -26.56 23.52 18.28
C THR A 112 -27.47 24.72 18.04
N ALA A 113 -27.53 25.68 18.97
CA ALA A 113 -28.38 26.86 18.84
C ALA A 113 -27.89 27.80 17.72
N THR A 114 -28.84 28.29 16.92
CA THR A 114 -28.57 29.17 15.76
C THR A 114 -28.32 30.63 16.15
N GLN A 115 -28.82 31.07 17.31
CA GLN A 115 -28.58 32.39 17.88
C GLN A 115 -27.95 32.24 19.27
N LEU A 116 -26.73 32.76 19.42
CA LEU A 116 -25.95 32.72 20.65
C LEU A 116 -25.60 34.16 21.06
N ASP A 117 -25.83 34.52 22.34
CA ASP A 117 -25.34 35.80 22.88
C ASP A 117 -23.84 35.72 23.24
N LEU A 118 -23.02 35.53 22.22
CA LEU A 118 -21.59 35.30 22.37
C LEU A 118 -20.86 36.53 22.94
N LYS A 119 -21.30 37.75 22.60
CA LYS A 119 -20.59 38.98 23.02
C LYS A 119 -20.68 39.17 24.53
N THR A 120 -21.86 39.01 25.11
CA THR A 120 -22.08 39.16 26.55
C THR A 120 -21.37 38.05 27.31
N ALA A 121 -21.54 36.79 26.89
CA ALA A 121 -20.94 35.64 27.55
C ALA A 121 -19.39 35.70 27.58
N LEU A 122 -18.75 36.08 26.46
CA LEU A 122 -17.29 36.21 26.41
C LEU A 122 -16.78 37.36 27.28
N LYS A 123 -17.51 38.48 27.35
CA LYS A 123 -17.13 39.62 28.17
C LYS A 123 -17.20 39.29 29.66
N GLU A 124 -18.28 38.63 30.09
CA GLU A 124 -18.47 38.23 31.49
C GLU A 124 -17.47 37.17 31.97
N ALA A 125 -17.09 36.24 31.10
CA ALA A 125 -16.15 35.18 31.42
C ALA A 125 -14.68 35.55 31.17
N ASN A 126 -14.37 36.77 30.72
CA ASN A 126 -13.01 37.19 30.33
C ASN A 126 -12.37 36.28 29.25
N LEU A 127 -13.18 35.89 28.27
CA LEU A 127 -12.80 35.04 27.14
C LEU A 127 -12.75 35.84 25.83
N MET A 128 -12.18 35.22 24.81
CA MET A 128 -12.24 35.72 23.44
C MET A 128 -12.40 34.56 22.44
N LEU A 129 -13.05 34.84 21.31
CA LEU A 129 -13.21 33.86 20.24
C LEU A 129 -11.89 33.75 19.45
N ALA A 130 -11.25 32.58 19.50
CA ALA A 130 -10.06 32.27 18.74
C ALA A 130 -10.41 31.76 17.33
N GLY A 131 -11.43 30.91 17.21
CA GLY A 131 -11.91 30.36 15.95
C GLY A 131 -13.33 29.82 16.06
N LYS A 132 -14.01 29.69 14.91
CA LYS A 132 -15.35 29.11 14.78
C LYS A 132 -15.37 28.19 13.56
N GLN A 133 -15.91 27.00 13.72
CA GLN A 133 -16.23 26.07 12.64
C GLN A 133 -17.72 25.72 12.73
N VAL A 134 -18.36 25.47 11.58
CA VAL A 134 -19.74 24.97 11.52
C VAL A 134 -19.73 23.71 10.68
N ASP A 135 -20.37 22.65 11.15
CA ASP A 135 -20.50 21.40 10.39
C ASP A 135 -21.68 21.44 9.41
N SER A 136 -21.83 20.38 8.61
CA SER A 136 -22.92 20.26 7.63
C SER A 136 -24.31 20.16 8.25
N SER A 137 -24.41 19.82 9.53
CA SER A 137 -25.68 19.77 10.27
C SER A 137 -26.09 21.13 10.84
N GLY A 138 -25.21 22.14 10.77
CA GLY A 138 -25.42 23.47 11.33
C GLY A 138 -24.92 23.63 12.77
N LYS A 139 -24.32 22.58 13.36
CA LYS A 139 -23.72 22.62 14.69
C LYS A 139 -22.43 23.45 14.65
N SER A 140 -22.28 24.35 15.62
CA SER A 140 -21.16 25.27 15.74
C SER A 140 -20.13 24.78 16.76
N TYR A 141 -18.87 24.77 16.37
CA TYR A 141 -17.72 24.53 17.23
C TYR A 141 -16.97 25.85 17.47
N LEU A 142 -16.94 26.31 18.71
CA LEU A 142 -16.32 27.58 19.11
C LEU A 142 -15.06 27.31 19.92
N LEU A 143 -13.91 27.73 19.40
CA LEU A 143 -12.66 27.70 20.16
C LEU A 143 -12.49 29.04 20.86
N LEU A 144 -12.68 29.03 22.17
CA LEU A 144 -12.53 30.19 23.04
C LEU A 144 -11.16 30.16 23.72
N LYS A 145 -10.60 31.33 23.99
CA LYS A 145 -9.31 31.49 24.67
C LYS A 145 -9.44 32.45 25.85
N LYS A 146 -8.80 32.12 26.98
CA LYS A 146 -8.70 33.02 28.12
C LYS A 146 -7.85 34.24 27.78
N ARG A 147 -8.36 35.44 28.06
CA ARG A 147 -7.62 36.69 27.86
C ARG A 147 -6.39 36.71 28.78
N ARG A 148 -5.28 37.27 28.30
CA ARG A 148 -4.07 37.46 29.12
C ARG A 148 -4.30 38.64 30.08
N GLU A 149 -3.83 38.49 31.31
CA GLU A 149 -3.86 39.57 32.32
C GLU A 149 -2.81 40.64 32.01
N GLU A 150 -1.63 40.25 31.51
CA GLU A 150 -0.56 41.17 31.09
C GLU A 150 -0.36 41.18 29.57
N ARG A 151 -0.40 42.37 28.96
CA ARG A 151 -0.01 42.59 27.56
C ARG A 151 1.48 42.86 27.49
N ARG A 152 2.19 41.99 26.77
CA ARG A 152 3.60 42.21 26.40
C ARG A 152 3.62 42.92 25.06
N GLU A 153 4.36 44.03 24.97
CA GLU A 153 4.56 44.69 23.68
C GLU A 153 5.55 43.87 22.86
N PRO A 154 5.16 43.37 21.66
CA PRO A 154 6.03 42.50 20.90
C PRO A 154 7.12 43.30 20.17
N ILE A 155 8.33 42.74 20.14
CA ILE A 155 9.41 43.22 19.29
C ILE A 155 9.14 42.72 17.86
N VAL A 156 8.95 43.65 16.93
CA VAL A 156 8.60 43.33 15.54
C VAL A 156 9.87 43.10 14.73
N ILE A 157 9.94 41.94 14.07
CA ILE A 157 11.03 41.55 13.17
C ILE A 157 10.45 41.38 11.77
N GLN A 158 10.88 42.21 10.82
CA GLN A 158 10.45 42.09 9.43
C GLN A 158 11.27 41.02 8.72
N VAL A 159 10.59 40.08 8.05
CA VAL A 159 11.16 38.92 7.37
C VAL A 159 10.90 39.05 5.87
N THR A 160 11.94 38.86 5.07
CA THR A 160 11.87 38.85 3.61
C THR A 160 12.75 37.74 3.05
N GLY A 161 12.31 37.09 1.97
CA GLY A 161 13.11 36.14 1.21
C GLY A 161 14.21 36.82 0.39
N LYS A 162 14.27 38.15 0.34
CA LYS A 162 15.27 38.91 -0.42
C LYS A 162 16.57 39.02 0.37
N ASN A 163 17.62 38.34 -0.09
CA ASN A 163 19.01 38.43 0.39
C ASN A 163 19.23 38.15 1.90
N PHE A 164 18.20 37.68 2.62
CA PHE A 164 18.23 37.38 4.07
C PHE A 164 18.86 38.46 4.96
N SER A 165 18.87 39.74 4.54
CA SER A 165 19.58 40.81 5.25
C SER A 165 19.00 41.13 6.64
N TRP A 166 17.78 40.67 6.90
CA TRP A 166 17.12 40.78 8.21
C TRP A 166 17.69 39.82 9.26
N LEU A 167 18.42 38.77 8.86
CA LEU A 167 18.87 37.68 9.73
C LEU A 167 19.75 38.17 10.88
N GLU A 168 20.76 39.00 10.58
CA GLU A 168 21.68 39.52 11.60
C GLU A 168 21.00 40.45 12.60
N ASN A 169 20.05 41.27 12.13
CA ASN A 169 19.22 42.09 13.01
C ASN A 169 18.33 41.22 13.90
N ALA A 170 17.65 40.23 13.31
CA ALA A 170 16.81 39.29 14.06
C ALA A 170 17.60 38.55 15.14
N LYS A 171 18.80 38.05 14.83
CA LYS A 171 19.70 37.43 15.81
C LYS A 171 20.13 38.42 16.90
N ALA A 172 20.51 39.64 16.53
CA ALA A 172 20.94 40.66 17.49
C ALA A 172 19.81 41.02 18.48
N VAL A 173 18.57 41.11 17.98
CA VAL A 173 17.36 41.28 18.81
C VAL A 173 17.17 40.07 19.72
N LEU A 174 17.24 38.86 19.17
CA LEU A 174 17.00 37.62 19.92
C LEU A 174 18.09 37.29 20.94
N ARG A 175 19.33 37.77 20.79
CA ARG A 175 20.38 37.64 21.83
C ARG A 175 20.07 38.45 23.10
N LYS A 176 19.32 39.54 22.96
CA LYS A 176 18.89 40.41 24.08
C LYS A 176 17.47 40.09 24.55
N TYR A 177 16.82 39.10 23.93
CA TYR A 177 15.43 38.76 24.15
C TYR A 177 15.27 37.93 25.42
N ASP A 178 14.51 38.48 26.38
CA ASP A 178 14.08 37.72 27.55
C ASP A 178 12.65 37.21 27.32
N SER A 179 12.53 35.93 26.96
CA SER A 179 11.25 35.27 26.73
C SER A 179 10.30 35.32 27.95
N LYS A 180 10.81 35.58 29.15
CA LYS A 180 9.99 35.72 30.35
C LYS A 180 9.15 37.00 30.35
N TYR A 181 9.63 38.08 29.72
CA TYR A 181 8.96 39.39 29.75
C TYR A 181 8.62 39.94 28.36
N GLN A 182 9.27 39.46 27.31
CA GLN A 182 9.12 39.94 25.94
C GLN A 182 8.41 38.90 25.06
N GLU A 183 7.90 39.35 23.92
CA GLU A 183 7.34 38.52 22.85
C GLU A 183 7.99 38.97 21.53
N ALA A 184 8.37 38.04 20.66
CA ALA A 184 8.90 38.38 19.34
C ALA A 184 7.84 38.09 18.27
N LEU A 185 7.60 39.07 17.40
CA LEU A 185 6.63 38.98 16.31
C LEU A 185 7.34 39.09 14.97
N PHE A 186 7.45 37.98 14.27
CA PHE A 186 7.97 37.95 12.91
C PHE A 186 6.87 38.29 11.91
N VAL A 187 7.14 39.22 11.01
CA VAL A 187 6.14 39.73 10.06
C VAL A 187 6.69 39.61 8.65
N SER A 188 5.89 39.04 7.76
CA SER A 188 6.11 39.10 6.31
C SER A 188 4.82 39.54 5.63
N GLN A 189 4.95 40.43 4.65
CA GLN A 189 3.84 40.96 3.87
C GLN A 189 4.19 41.01 2.38
N GLY A 190 3.29 40.50 1.54
CA GLY A 190 3.40 40.58 0.08
C GLY A 190 4.41 39.63 -0.54
N GLU A 191 4.86 38.61 0.20
CA GLU A 191 5.77 37.56 -0.29
C GLU A 191 5.10 36.18 -0.16
N GLU A 192 4.14 35.89 -1.03
CA GLU A 192 3.32 34.66 -1.00
C GLU A 192 4.16 33.37 -0.97
N LEU A 193 5.29 33.37 -1.68
CA LEU A 193 6.19 32.22 -1.79
C LEU A 193 7.22 32.10 -0.66
N LEU A 194 7.22 33.03 0.30
CA LEU A 194 8.11 32.92 1.45
C LEU A 194 7.70 31.72 2.30
N GLY A 195 8.66 30.87 2.62
CA GLY A 195 8.46 29.72 3.50
C GLY A 195 8.32 30.07 4.99
N MET A 196 7.51 31.08 5.30
CA MET A 196 7.36 31.64 6.64
C MET A 196 6.83 30.61 7.64
N VAL A 197 5.92 29.75 7.21
CA VAL A 197 5.30 28.73 8.06
C VAL A 197 6.36 27.75 8.55
N GLY A 198 7.09 27.10 7.64
CA GLY A 198 8.13 26.14 8.03
C GLY A 198 9.29 26.76 8.79
N PHE A 199 9.71 27.98 8.41
CA PHE A 199 10.69 28.75 9.18
C PHE A 199 10.26 28.88 10.64
N MET A 200 9.03 29.38 10.87
CA MET A 200 8.52 29.64 12.21
C MET A 200 8.24 28.37 13.00
N THR A 201 7.84 27.27 12.36
CA THR A 201 7.65 26.00 13.06
C THR A 201 8.99 25.49 13.62
N CYS A 202 10.09 25.62 12.89
CA CYS A 202 11.43 25.30 13.40
C CYS A 202 11.89 26.27 14.49
N ILE A 203 11.76 27.58 14.28
CA ILE A 203 12.18 28.60 15.27
C ILE A 203 11.46 28.42 16.61
N ARG A 204 10.18 28.03 16.59
CA ARG A 204 9.40 27.77 17.82
C ARG A 204 9.87 26.56 18.62
N ARG A 205 10.73 25.70 18.05
CA ARG A 205 11.39 24.59 18.77
C ARG A 205 12.66 25.06 19.50
N GLU A 206 13.23 26.18 19.09
CA GLU A 206 14.47 26.74 19.63
C GLU A 206 14.19 27.90 20.59
N ILE A 207 13.20 28.75 20.29
CA ILE A 207 12.96 30.01 20.98
C ILE A 207 11.51 30.06 21.49
N ALA A 208 11.35 30.30 22.78
CA ALA A 208 10.04 30.44 23.42
C ALA A 208 9.38 31.81 23.13
N ASN A 209 8.05 31.85 23.17
CA ASN A 209 7.22 33.07 23.03
C ASN A 209 7.44 33.86 21.71
N VAL A 210 7.70 33.13 20.63
CA VAL A 210 7.79 33.69 19.27
C VAL A 210 6.52 33.42 18.47
N ARG A 211 6.05 34.44 17.75
CA ARG A 211 4.82 34.42 16.94
C ARG A 211 5.11 34.93 15.55
N TYR A 212 4.20 34.66 14.61
CA TYR A 212 4.29 35.27 13.29
C TYR A 212 2.96 35.78 12.74
N VAL A 213 3.10 36.77 11.85
CA VAL A 213 2.08 37.30 10.95
C VAL A 213 2.58 37.14 9.53
N PHE A 214 1.89 36.32 8.74
CA PHE A 214 2.19 36.08 7.35
C PHE A 214 1.04 36.60 6.49
N ILE A 215 1.25 37.71 5.82
CA ILE A 215 0.25 38.39 5.00
C ILE A 215 0.55 38.06 3.54
N GLN A 216 -0.18 37.09 2.99
CA GLN A 216 -0.03 36.67 1.60
C GLN A 216 -0.73 37.65 0.66
N ASP A 217 -1.87 38.19 1.08
CA ASP A 217 -2.67 39.13 0.28
C ASP A 217 -1.91 40.39 -0.10
N CYS A 218 -1.69 40.58 -1.41
CA CYS A 218 -1.05 41.78 -1.96
C CYS A 218 -1.84 43.07 -1.71
N ASN A 219 -3.17 42.97 -1.55
CA ASN A 219 -4.07 44.11 -1.34
C ASN A 219 -4.34 44.43 0.14
N ALA A 220 -3.75 43.67 1.08
CA ALA A 220 -3.95 43.93 2.50
C ALA A 220 -3.34 45.29 2.92
N PRO A 221 -3.93 46.00 3.91
CA PRO A 221 -3.34 47.22 4.46
C PRO A 221 -1.90 46.99 4.92
N LYS A 222 -1.01 47.99 4.84
CA LYS A 222 0.35 47.84 5.38
C LYS A 222 0.31 47.41 6.85
N PHE A 223 1.15 46.46 7.22
CA PHE A 223 1.21 45.96 8.58
C PHE A 223 1.51 47.12 9.55
N ASP A 224 0.58 47.30 10.49
CA ASP A 224 0.70 48.26 11.57
C ASP A 224 0.03 47.66 12.81
N LYS A 225 0.82 47.45 13.87
CA LYS A 225 0.34 46.88 15.14
C LYS A 225 -0.74 47.74 15.81
N SER A 226 -0.79 49.04 15.50
CA SER A 226 -1.76 49.98 16.05
C SER A 226 -3.06 50.05 15.26
N SER A 227 -3.05 49.59 14.00
CA SER A 227 -4.25 49.50 13.17
C SER A 227 -5.24 48.50 13.76
N GLN A 228 -6.51 48.90 13.87
CA GLN A 228 -7.58 48.08 14.44
C GLN A 228 -7.66 46.70 13.77
N PHE A 229 -7.42 46.63 12.47
CA PHE A 229 -7.46 45.38 11.70
C PHE A 229 -6.46 44.34 12.23
N TYR A 230 -5.20 44.75 12.44
CA TYR A 230 -4.16 43.85 12.96
C TYR A 230 -4.24 43.70 14.48
N ALA A 231 -4.55 44.76 15.21
CA ALA A 231 -4.65 44.75 16.67
C ALA A 231 -5.67 43.71 17.16
N GLN A 232 -6.83 43.60 16.50
CA GLN A 232 -7.86 42.61 16.84
C GLN A 232 -7.36 41.17 16.70
N GLN A 233 -6.60 40.88 15.65
CA GLN A 233 -6.02 39.55 15.45
C GLN A 233 -4.87 39.28 16.43
N LEU A 234 -3.98 40.26 16.62
CA LEU A 234 -2.83 40.14 17.51
C LEU A 234 -3.24 39.95 18.96
N GLU A 235 -4.35 40.58 19.39
CA GLU A 235 -4.94 40.42 20.72
C GLU A 235 -5.29 38.96 21.03
N LYS A 236 -5.61 38.14 20.02
CA LYS A 236 -5.87 36.71 20.20
C LYS A 236 -4.69 35.96 20.79
N GLY A 237 -3.46 36.47 20.64
CA GLY A 237 -2.28 35.81 21.19
C GLY A 237 -1.93 34.49 20.49
N LEU A 238 -2.39 34.30 19.25
CA LEU A 238 -2.13 33.07 18.48
C LEU A 238 -0.70 33.06 17.94
N MET A 239 -0.07 31.88 17.98
CA MET A 239 1.32 31.69 17.55
C MET A 239 1.49 31.80 16.02
N ALA A 240 0.45 31.46 15.27
CA ALA A 240 0.40 31.49 13.82
C ALA A 240 -0.76 32.37 13.36
N ASN A 241 -0.48 33.34 12.49
CA ASN A 241 -1.48 34.24 11.93
C ASN A 241 -1.18 34.39 10.44
N VAL A 242 -1.98 33.73 9.61
CA VAL A 242 -1.88 33.81 8.14
C VAL A 242 -3.08 34.59 7.64
N LEU A 243 -2.85 35.61 6.80
CA LEU A 243 -3.91 36.33 6.10
C LEU A 243 -3.90 35.92 4.64
N MET A 244 -4.99 35.28 4.19
CA MET A 244 -5.20 34.81 2.84
C MET A 244 -6.66 35.09 2.45
N GLU A 245 -6.87 35.72 1.29
CA GLU A 245 -8.18 36.11 0.75
C GLU A 245 -9.06 36.89 1.75
N GLY A 246 -8.43 37.80 2.50
CA GLY A 246 -9.09 38.63 3.52
C GLY A 246 -9.46 37.89 4.81
N GLN A 247 -9.11 36.61 4.94
CA GLN A 247 -9.42 35.78 6.10
C GLN A 247 -8.18 35.43 6.92
N TRP A 248 -8.29 35.59 8.25
CA TRP A 248 -7.25 35.18 9.18
C TRP A 248 -7.36 33.69 9.52
N GLY A 249 -6.25 32.96 9.41
CA GLY A 249 -6.19 31.54 9.71
C GLY A 249 -4.77 31.05 10.00
N SER A 250 -4.59 29.75 9.81
CA SER A 250 -3.32 29.03 9.98
C SER A 250 -3.38 27.71 9.21
N TYR A 251 -2.25 27.25 8.68
CA TYR A 251 -2.17 25.91 8.10
C TYR A 251 -2.35 24.82 9.16
N ARG A 252 -3.12 23.78 8.84
CA ARG A 252 -3.46 22.65 9.71
C ARG A 252 -3.30 21.34 8.94
N HIS A 253 -2.89 20.29 9.64
CA HIS A 253 -2.91 18.93 9.13
C HIS A 253 -4.27 18.32 9.37
N LEU A 254 -4.86 17.74 8.32
CA LEU A 254 -6.09 16.97 8.38
C LEU A 254 -5.75 15.52 8.01
N GLN A 255 -6.47 14.57 8.60
CA GLN A 255 -6.31 13.17 8.25
C GLN A 255 -6.84 12.93 6.84
N LEU A 256 -6.05 12.28 6.00
CA LEU A 256 -6.46 11.87 4.66
C LEU A 256 -7.30 10.61 4.76
N ASP A 257 -8.50 10.62 4.16
CA ASP A 257 -9.33 9.42 4.04
C ASP A 257 -8.59 8.36 3.23
N GLN A 258 -8.54 7.13 3.76
CA GLN A 258 -7.81 6.07 3.07
C GLN A 258 -8.67 5.49 1.94
N ARG A 259 -8.20 5.76 0.71
CA ARG A 259 -8.51 5.08 -0.57
C ARG A 259 -9.64 5.71 -1.38
N SER A 260 -9.32 5.87 -2.66
CA SER A 260 -10.26 6.22 -3.72
C SER A 260 -10.41 5.02 -4.64
N ASP A 261 -11.52 4.30 -4.50
CA ASP A 261 -11.93 3.35 -5.53
C ASP A 261 -12.40 4.15 -6.76
N VAL A 262 -11.93 3.73 -7.93
CA VAL A 262 -12.23 4.40 -9.20
C VAL A 262 -13.01 3.47 -10.12
N GLN A 263 -13.93 4.04 -10.89
CA GLN A 263 -14.55 3.32 -11.99
C GLN A 263 -13.63 3.36 -13.20
N VAL A 264 -13.19 2.19 -13.65
CA VAL A 264 -12.26 2.03 -14.78
C VAL A 264 -12.71 0.94 -15.74
N GLU A 265 -12.39 1.09 -17.02
CA GLU A 265 -12.64 0.06 -18.04
C GLU A 265 -11.62 -1.07 -17.95
N HIS A 266 -10.35 -0.71 -17.77
CA HIS A 266 -9.23 -1.64 -17.73
C HIS A 266 -8.78 -1.89 -16.29
N ALA A 267 -8.87 -3.14 -15.85
CA ALA A 267 -8.44 -3.55 -14.51
C ALA A 267 -7.98 -5.01 -14.49
N TYR A 268 -7.18 -5.36 -13.49
CA TYR A 268 -6.67 -6.70 -13.25
C TYR A 268 -6.80 -7.09 -11.79
N VAL A 269 -6.77 -8.39 -11.50
CA VAL A 269 -6.78 -8.90 -10.12
C VAL A 269 -5.36 -9.08 -9.61
N ASN A 270 -5.12 -8.68 -8.36
CA ASN A 270 -3.89 -9.01 -7.65
C ASN A 270 -4.12 -9.12 -6.14
N ALA A 271 -3.20 -9.81 -5.45
CA ALA A 271 -3.15 -9.81 -3.99
C ALA A 271 -2.32 -8.63 -3.51
N ARG A 272 -2.90 -7.77 -2.68
CA ARG A 272 -2.16 -6.66 -2.07
C ARG A 272 -1.11 -7.15 -1.07
N THR A 273 -1.47 -8.18 -0.31
CA THR A 273 -0.61 -8.84 0.65
C THR A 273 -0.43 -10.28 0.22
N MET A 274 0.76 -10.61 -0.28
CA MET A 274 1.11 -11.98 -0.64
C MET A 274 0.91 -12.92 0.55
N GLY A 275 0.26 -14.07 0.33
CA GLY A 275 -0.09 -15.00 1.40
C GLY A 275 -1.50 -14.85 1.93
N ASP A 276 -2.12 -13.67 1.77
CA ASP A 276 -3.46 -13.39 2.26
C ASP A 276 -4.46 -13.27 1.11
N LEU A 277 -5.28 -14.31 0.93
CA LEU A 277 -6.33 -14.33 -0.09
C LEU A 277 -7.43 -13.28 0.16
N SER A 278 -7.60 -12.77 1.38
CA SER A 278 -8.56 -11.69 1.65
C SER A 278 -8.13 -10.35 1.07
N SER A 279 -6.85 -10.21 0.73
CA SER A 279 -6.26 -9.02 0.10
C SER A 279 -6.39 -9.00 -1.43
N LEU A 280 -7.09 -9.97 -2.02
CA LEU A 280 -7.35 -10.03 -3.46
C LEU A 280 -8.35 -8.94 -3.86
N GLU A 281 -7.92 -8.03 -4.73
CA GLU A 281 -8.74 -6.92 -5.20
C GLU A 281 -8.56 -6.64 -6.70
N TRP A 282 -9.51 -5.90 -7.27
CA TRP A 282 -9.38 -5.35 -8.61
C TRP A 282 -8.54 -4.08 -8.54
N ILE A 283 -7.50 -4.00 -9.36
CA ILE A 283 -6.59 -2.86 -9.46
C ILE A 283 -6.68 -2.28 -10.87
N GLN A 284 -6.66 -0.96 -10.98
CA GLN A 284 -6.61 -0.25 -12.26
C GLN A 284 -5.45 -0.77 -13.13
N SER A 285 -5.67 -0.90 -14.43
CA SER A 285 -4.67 -1.43 -15.37
C SER A 285 -3.88 -0.32 -16.09
N PRO A 286 -2.57 -0.54 -16.36
CA PRO A 286 -1.76 0.37 -17.18
C PRO A 286 -2.20 0.44 -18.64
N LEU A 287 -3.06 -0.48 -19.10
CA LEU A 287 -3.58 -0.50 -20.47
C LEU A 287 -4.29 0.79 -20.88
N THR A 288 -4.71 1.61 -19.91
CA THR A 288 -5.22 2.98 -20.14
C THR A 288 -4.24 3.83 -20.98
N TYR A 289 -2.93 3.57 -20.91
CA TYR A 289 -1.91 4.25 -21.70
C TYR A 289 -1.52 3.55 -23.00
N CYS A 290 -1.93 2.28 -23.20
CA CYS A 290 -1.56 1.49 -24.38
C CYS A 290 -2.56 1.70 -25.53
N GLN A 291 -2.53 2.88 -26.16
CA GLN A 291 -3.41 3.18 -27.30
C GLN A 291 -2.99 2.48 -28.60
N THR A 292 -1.70 2.21 -28.80
CA THR A 292 -1.14 1.64 -30.03
C THR A 292 -1.50 0.16 -30.27
N GLU A 293 -1.92 -0.56 -29.22
CA GLU A 293 -2.26 -1.99 -29.26
C GLU A 293 -3.79 -2.24 -29.24
N LEU A 294 -4.63 -1.18 -29.25
CA LEU A 294 -6.09 -1.27 -29.12
C LEU A 294 -6.74 -2.31 -30.04
N ASN A 295 -6.28 -2.39 -31.30
CA ASN A 295 -6.82 -3.31 -32.30
C ASN A 295 -6.50 -4.80 -32.02
N ARG A 296 -5.59 -5.08 -31.09
CA ARG A 296 -5.18 -6.44 -30.69
C ARG A 296 -5.75 -6.84 -29.33
N LEU A 297 -6.34 -5.90 -28.59
CA LEU A 297 -6.92 -6.19 -27.29
C LEU A 297 -8.16 -7.06 -27.42
N CYS A 298 -8.31 -7.98 -26.47
CA CYS A 298 -9.50 -8.79 -26.30
C CYS A 298 -10.21 -8.40 -25.01
N CYS A 299 -11.53 -8.22 -25.09
CA CYS A 299 -12.39 -8.08 -23.93
C CYS A 299 -12.63 -9.46 -23.30
N VAL A 300 -12.29 -9.61 -22.02
CA VAL A 300 -12.41 -10.89 -21.32
C VAL A 300 -13.82 -11.06 -20.74
N TYR A 301 -14.42 -12.22 -21.00
CA TYR A 301 -15.74 -12.60 -20.47
C TYR A 301 -15.60 -13.60 -19.34
N TYR A 302 -14.78 -14.62 -19.57
CA TYR A 302 -14.44 -15.62 -18.59
C TYR A 302 -12.92 -15.75 -18.52
N ALA A 303 -12.40 -15.78 -17.30
CA ALA A 303 -11.01 -16.08 -17.03
C ALA A 303 -10.93 -17.31 -16.11
N SER A 304 -9.99 -18.19 -16.36
CA SER A 304 -9.89 -19.47 -15.64
C SER A 304 -8.82 -19.41 -14.57
N LEU A 305 -9.14 -19.93 -13.39
CA LEU A 305 -8.20 -20.08 -12.29
C LEU A 305 -7.41 -21.38 -12.49
N ASN A 306 -6.09 -21.26 -12.42
CA ASN A 306 -5.16 -22.38 -12.48
C ASN A 306 -4.42 -22.53 -11.15
N PHE A 307 -3.90 -23.73 -10.87
CA PHE A 307 -3.22 -24.01 -9.60
C PHE A 307 -2.02 -23.08 -9.36
N ARG A 308 -1.34 -22.64 -10.44
CA ARG A 308 -0.30 -21.61 -10.43
C ARG A 308 -0.79 -20.31 -9.78
N ASP A 309 -1.98 -19.85 -10.12
CA ASP A 309 -2.53 -18.57 -9.63
C ASP A 309 -2.75 -18.65 -8.11
N ILE A 310 -3.21 -19.80 -7.62
CA ILE A 310 -3.38 -20.06 -6.19
C ILE A 310 -2.02 -20.06 -5.49
N MET A 311 -1.03 -20.79 -6.01
CA MET A 311 0.31 -20.86 -5.42
C MET A 311 1.02 -19.50 -5.36
N LEU A 312 0.79 -18.65 -6.38
CA LEU A 312 1.26 -17.26 -6.38
C LEU A 312 0.54 -16.44 -5.31
N ALA A 313 -0.80 -16.47 -5.29
CA ALA A 313 -1.59 -15.66 -4.35
C ALA A 313 -1.30 -15.99 -2.87
N ILE A 314 -1.06 -17.27 -2.55
CA ILE A 314 -0.68 -17.70 -1.19
C ILE A 314 0.83 -17.58 -0.90
N GLY A 315 1.64 -17.11 -1.85
CA GLY A 315 3.08 -16.90 -1.67
C GLY A 315 3.95 -18.18 -1.60
N LYS A 316 3.39 -19.36 -1.93
CA LYS A 316 4.18 -20.61 -2.02
C LYS A 316 5.05 -20.68 -3.27
N LEU A 317 4.67 -19.98 -4.32
CA LEU A 317 5.46 -19.82 -5.54
C LEU A 317 6.06 -18.42 -5.57
N SER A 318 7.40 -18.31 -5.54
CA SER A 318 8.05 -17.00 -5.65
C SER A 318 8.16 -16.54 -7.10
N THR A 319 7.88 -15.26 -7.36
CA THR A 319 8.07 -14.64 -8.67
C THR A 319 9.54 -14.60 -9.07
N SER A 320 10.46 -14.56 -8.10
CA SER A 320 11.91 -14.62 -8.31
C SER A 320 12.38 -15.97 -8.87
N ALA A 321 11.77 -17.09 -8.46
CA ALA A 321 12.13 -18.39 -9.00
C ALA A 321 11.68 -18.58 -10.46
N LEU A 322 10.57 -17.93 -10.84
CA LEU A 322 10.09 -17.88 -12.23
C LEU A 322 10.97 -16.98 -13.12
N SER A 323 11.58 -15.94 -12.53
CA SER A 323 12.44 -14.96 -13.22
C SER A 323 13.78 -15.53 -13.75
N SER A 324 14.08 -16.80 -13.51
CA SER A 324 15.22 -17.52 -14.10
C SER A 324 15.15 -17.61 -15.64
N SER A 325 14.02 -17.20 -16.23
CA SER A 325 13.73 -17.19 -17.67
C SER A 325 13.84 -15.80 -18.34
N GLY A 326 14.37 -14.77 -17.65
CA GLY A 326 14.65 -13.46 -18.26
C GLY A 326 13.48 -12.48 -18.30
N LEU A 327 12.31 -12.86 -17.78
CA LEU A 327 11.15 -11.99 -17.59
C LEU A 327 11.25 -11.24 -16.26
N THR A 328 10.73 -10.01 -16.21
CA THR A 328 10.76 -9.21 -14.97
C THR A 328 9.76 -9.76 -13.96
N THR A 329 10.01 -9.59 -12.66
CA THR A 329 9.15 -10.07 -11.56
C THR A 329 7.70 -9.57 -11.63
N GLU A 330 7.41 -8.56 -12.46
CA GLU A 330 6.11 -7.88 -12.58
C GLU A 330 5.25 -8.39 -13.73
N ASP A 331 5.84 -9.21 -14.61
CA ASP A 331 5.17 -9.93 -15.70
C ASP A 331 4.43 -11.19 -15.21
N TYR A 332 4.64 -11.60 -13.97
CA TYR A 332 3.97 -12.75 -13.35
C TYR A 332 2.70 -12.31 -12.61
N GLY A 333 1.61 -12.09 -13.36
CA GLY A 333 0.30 -11.84 -12.77
C GLY A 333 -0.58 -13.09 -12.69
N LEU A 334 -1.77 -12.89 -12.10
CA LEU A 334 -2.76 -13.93 -11.93
C LEU A 334 -3.57 -14.16 -13.22
N GLY A 335 -3.84 -15.43 -13.50
CA GLY A 335 -4.55 -15.91 -14.67
C GLY A 335 -3.65 -16.00 -15.90
N LEU A 336 -3.90 -17.00 -16.73
CA LEU A 336 -3.15 -17.24 -17.97
C LEU A 336 -4.03 -17.56 -19.16
N GLU A 337 -5.28 -17.97 -18.97
CA GLU A 337 -6.21 -18.27 -20.06
C GLU A 337 -7.52 -17.53 -19.89
N PHE A 338 -8.15 -17.25 -21.04
CA PHE A 338 -9.39 -16.50 -21.09
C PHE A 338 -10.24 -16.91 -22.29
N SER A 339 -11.51 -16.55 -22.24
CA SER A 339 -12.38 -16.46 -23.41
C SER A 339 -13.07 -15.10 -23.43
N GLY A 340 -13.39 -14.64 -24.63
CA GLY A 340 -14.00 -13.34 -24.81
C GLY A 340 -14.18 -12.93 -26.26
N ARG A 341 -14.01 -11.64 -26.52
CA ARG A 341 -14.15 -11.07 -27.85
C ARG A 341 -12.93 -10.25 -28.25
N ASP A 342 -12.52 -10.36 -29.51
CA ASP A 342 -11.50 -9.49 -30.09
C ASP A 342 -12.05 -8.11 -30.46
N ALA A 343 -11.19 -7.23 -30.97
CA ALA A 343 -11.55 -5.89 -31.43
C ALA A 343 -12.58 -5.87 -32.58
N ASN A 344 -12.74 -6.97 -33.32
CA ASN A 344 -13.73 -7.12 -34.39
C ASN A 344 -15.07 -7.69 -33.88
N GLY A 345 -15.17 -8.02 -32.60
CA GLY A 345 -16.36 -8.62 -31.99
C GLY A 345 -16.47 -10.14 -32.12
N CYS A 346 -15.47 -10.79 -32.70
CA CYS A 346 -15.43 -12.24 -32.86
C CYS A 346 -15.19 -12.93 -31.52
N ARG A 347 -15.89 -14.05 -31.27
CA ARG A 347 -15.64 -14.88 -30.08
C ARG A 347 -14.30 -15.59 -30.20
N VAL A 348 -13.44 -15.37 -29.22
CA VAL A 348 -12.08 -15.92 -29.15
C VAL A 348 -11.80 -16.57 -27.79
N MET A 349 -10.88 -17.53 -27.78
CA MET A 349 -10.29 -18.12 -26.57
C MET A 349 -8.78 -18.16 -26.75
N GLY A 350 -8.01 -17.96 -25.68
CA GLY A 350 -6.56 -17.90 -25.81
C GLY A 350 -5.80 -17.85 -24.50
N ILE A 351 -4.48 -17.76 -24.64
CA ILE A 351 -3.51 -17.64 -23.55
C ILE A 351 -2.96 -16.21 -23.52
N ALA A 352 -2.85 -15.64 -22.32
CA ALA A 352 -2.23 -14.36 -22.06
C ALA A 352 -0.75 -14.55 -21.73
N LYS A 353 0.12 -13.63 -22.17
CA LYS A 353 1.56 -13.70 -21.86
C LYS A 353 1.88 -13.52 -20.37
N SER A 354 1.11 -12.65 -19.69
CA SER A 354 1.41 -12.25 -18.30
C SER A 354 0.19 -12.36 -17.38
N ARG A 355 -0.94 -11.74 -17.74
CA ARG A 355 -2.14 -11.63 -16.88
C ARG A 355 -3.41 -12.01 -17.63
N GLY A 356 -4.15 -12.97 -17.10
CA GLY A 356 -5.43 -13.44 -17.63
C GLY A 356 -6.64 -13.04 -16.78
N LEU A 357 -6.46 -12.80 -15.47
CA LEU A 357 -7.52 -12.28 -14.59
C LEU A 357 -7.67 -10.77 -14.74
N VAL A 358 -8.16 -10.34 -15.91
CA VAL A 358 -8.25 -8.95 -16.33
C VAL A 358 -9.57 -8.66 -17.04
N THR A 359 -9.99 -7.39 -17.12
CA THR A 359 -11.16 -7.00 -17.92
C THR A 359 -10.85 -6.99 -19.43
N THR A 360 -9.62 -6.64 -19.78
CA THR A 360 -9.10 -6.59 -21.15
C THR A 360 -7.68 -7.13 -21.17
N VAL A 361 -7.37 -7.94 -22.16
CA VAL A 361 -6.09 -8.65 -22.25
C VAL A 361 -5.45 -8.46 -23.62
N LEU A 362 -4.13 -8.38 -23.65
CA LEU A 362 -3.36 -8.58 -24.87
C LEU A 362 -3.03 -10.08 -24.98
N PRO A 363 -3.65 -10.83 -25.92
CA PRO A 363 -3.36 -12.26 -26.08
C PRO A 363 -1.96 -12.50 -26.62
N ASP A 364 -1.45 -13.71 -26.39
CA ASP A 364 -0.33 -14.22 -27.16
C ASP A 364 -0.70 -14.33 -28.66
N SER A 365 0.25 -13.98 -29.54
CA SER A 365 0.00 -13.92 -30.98
C SER A 365 -0.20 -15.30 -31.64
N GLY A 366 0.23 -16.39 -31.00
CA GLY A 366 0.09 -17.75 -31.52
C GLY A 366 -1.05 -18.53 -30.84
N PHE A 367 -1.22 -18.38 -29.54
CA PHE A 367 -2.24 -19.12 -28.77
C PHE A 367 -3.56 -18.37 -28.66
N LEU A 368 -4.17 -18.08 -29.82
CA LEU A 368 -5.49 -17.45 -29.93
C LEU A 368 -6.33 -18.18 -30.99
N TRP A 369 -7.49 -18.69 -30.59
CA TRP A 369 -8.39 -19.45 -31.45
C TRP A 369 -9.78 -18.83 -31.49
N LYS A 370 -10.45 -18.96 -32.65
CA LYS A 370 -11.87 -18.65 -32.78
C LYS A 370 -12.69 -19.70 -32.03
N VAL A 371 -13.68 -19.24 -31.25
CA VAL A 371 -14.59 -20.14 -30.53
C VAL A 371 -15.57 -20.79 -31.52
N PRO A 372 -15.65 -22.13 -31.59
CA PRO A 372 -16.64 -22.84 -32.39
C PRO A 372 -18.08 -22.42 -32.07
N ASP A 373 -18.95 -22.45 -33.09
CA ASP A 373 -20.34 -21.99 -32.96
C ASP A 373 -21.18 -22.78 -31.97
N LYS A 374 -20.79 -24.02 -31.68
CA LYS A 374 -21.47 -24.91 -30.73
C LYS A 374 -21.07 -24.65 -29.27
N TRP A 375 -20.01 -23.88 -29.03
CA TRP A 375 -19.52 -23.62 -27.68
C TRP A 375 -19.97 -22.25 -27.19
N THR A 376 -20.27 -22.18 -25.89
CA THR A 376 -20.39 -20.92 -25.15
C THR A 376 -18.99 -20.36 -24.84
N LEU A 377 -18.90 -19.07 -24.50
CA LEU A 377 -17.63 -18.51 -24.01
C LEU A 377 -17.20 -19.17 -22.70
N GLU A 378 -18.14 -19.56 -21.85
CA GLU A 378 -17.85 -20.31 -20.62
C GLU A 378 -17.14 -21.63 -20.92
N GLN A 379 -17.67 -22.41 -21.87
CA GLN A 379 -17.08 -23.66 -22.32
C GLN A 379 -15.72 -23.45 -22.99
N ALA A 380 -15.57 -22.39 -23.78
CA ALA A 380 -14.33 -22.07 -24.47
C ALA A 380 -13.19 -21.72 -23.48
N ALA A 381 -13.50 -21.11 -22.34
CA ALA A 381 -12.50 -20.75 -21.33
C ALA A 381 -11.80 -21.95 -20.68
N THR A 382 -12.33 -23.16 -20.83
CA THR A 382 -11.73 -24.37 -20.25
C THR A 382 -10.64 -25.01 -21.11
N ILE A 383 -10.51 -24.58 -22.36
CA ILE A 383 -9.74 -25.26 -23.40
C ILE A 383 -8.24 -24.88 -23.39
N PRO A 384 -7.85 -23.59 -23.43
CA PRO A 384 -6.52 -23.20 -23.88
C PRO A 384 -5.38 -23.89 -23.13
N ILE A 385 -5.25 -23.72 -21.81
CA ILE A 385 -4.14 -24.29 -21.05
C ILE A 385 -4.25 -25.81 -20.93
N ALA A 386 -5.46 -26.33 -20.72
CA ALA A 386 -5.66 -27.77 -20.53
C ALA A 386 -5.13 -28.55 -21.73
N TYR A 387 -5.56 -28.18 -22.94
CA TYR A 387 -5.17 -28.88 -24.14
C TYR A 387 -3.77 -28.50 -24.65
N VAL A 388 -3.34 -27.24 -24.53
CA VAL A 388 -1.96 -26.85 -24.88
C VAL A 388 -0.96 -27.66 -24.07
N ILE A 389 -1.12 -27.76 -22.74
CA ILE A 389 -0.22 -28.56 -21.90
C ILE A 389 -0.32 -30.04 -22.27
N SER A 390 -1.53 -30.59 -22.47
CA SER A 390 -1.67 -32.01 -22.82
C SER A 390 -1.00 -32.36 -24.15
N TYR A 391 -1.22 -31.59 -25.22
CA TYR A 391 -0.60 -31.84 -26.52
C TYR A 391 0.93 -31.62 -26.48
N TYR A 392 1.38 -30.53 -25.87
CA TYR A 392 2.80 -30.24 -25.74
C TYR A 392 3.53 -31.32 -24.93
N ALA A 393 2.99 -31.69 -23.77
CA ALA A 393 3.60 -32.70 -22.91
C ALA A 393 3.60 -34.08 -23.58
N LEU A 394 2.44 -34.57 -24.05
CA LEU A 394 2.31 -35.96 -24.52
C LEU A 394 2.90 -36.17 -25.91
N PHE A 395 2.69 -35.26 -26.87
CA PHE A 395 3.02 -35.50 -28.27
C PHE A 395 4.29 -34.80 -28.73
N VAL A 396 4.50 -33.55 -28.31
CA VAL A 396 5.71 -32.78 -28.71
C VAL A 396 6.93 -33.27 -27.91
N ARG A 397 6.85 -33.21 -26.58
CA ARG A 397 7.96 -33.60 -25.69
C ARG A 397 7.99 -35.11 -25.42
N GLY A 398 6.84 -35.70 -25.10
CA GLY A 398 6.71 -37.10 -24.73
C GLY A 398 6.66 -38.06 -25.92
N ARG A 399 6.39 -37.57 -27.13
CA ARG A 399 6.32 -38.36 -28.38
C ARG A 399 5.49 -39.65 -28.24
N LEU A 400 4.37 -39.56 -27.53
CA LEU A 400 3.47 -40.66 -27.26
C LEU A 400 2.95 -41.28 -28.57
N LYS A 401 2.98 -42.61 -28.65
CA LYS A 401 2.55 -43.37 -29.82
C LYS A 401 1.34 -44.26 -29.52
N ALA A 402 0.60 -44.59 -30.58
CA ALA A 402 -0.48 -45.56 -30.50
C ALA A 402 0.00 -46.90 -29.93
N GLY A 403 -0.78 -47.48 -29.02
CA GLY A 403 -0.47 -48.72 -28.32
C GLY A 403 0.43 -48.58 -27.08
N GLU A 404 1.08 -47.43 -26.84
CA GLU A 404 1.84 -47.21 -25.60
C GLU A 404 0.90 -47.02 -24.39
N SER A 405 1.40 -47.35 -23.20
CA SER A 405 0.69 -47.09 -21.95
C SER A 405 1.11 -45.77 -21.30
N VAL A 406 0.13 -45.02 -20.79
CA VAL A 406 0.34 -43.72 -20.15
C VAL A 406 -0.35 -43.64 -18.80
N LEU A 407 0.37 -43.21 -17.76
CA LEU A 407 -0.19 -42.85 -16.46
C LEU A 407 -0.40 -41.34 -16.37
N ILE A 408 -1.64 -40.91 -16.21
CA ILE A 408 -2.03 -39.51 -16.10
C ILE A 408 -2.49 -39.24 -14.68
N HIS A 409 -1.69 -38.52 -13.90
CA HIS A 409 -2.08 -38.16 -12.54
C HIS A 409 -3.19 -37.10 -12.51
N SER A 410 -3.98 -37.11 -11.42
CA SER A 410 -5.06 -36.14 -11.19
C SER A 410 -6.08 -36.08 -12.33
N GLY A 411 -6.60 -37.24 -12.75
CA GLY A 411 -7.46 -37.38 -13.95
C GLY A 411 -8.71 -36.50 -13.96
N ALA A 412 -9.29 -36.19 -12.80
CA ALA A 412 -10.46 -35.31 -12.69
C ALA A 412 -10.14 -33.80 -12.80
N SER A 413 -8.86 -33.42 -12.85
CA SER A 413 -8.44 -32.03 -13.09
C SER A 413 -8.64 -31.65 -14.56
N GLY A 414 -8.62 -30.35 -14.87
CA GLY A 414 -8.78 -29.90 -16.26
C GLY A 414 -7.72 -30.46 -17.23
N ILE A 415 -6.43 -30.44 -16.84
CA ILE A 415 -5.34 -31.01 -17.64
C ILE A 415 -5.46 -32.54 -17.69
N GLY A 416 -5.83 -33.19 -16.59
CA GLY A 416 -6.01 -34.64 -16.53
C GLY A 416 -7.09 -35.12 -17.51
N GLN A 417 -8.26 -34.47 -17.53
CA GLN A 417 -9.34 -34.80 -18.44
C GLN A 417 -8.94 -34.61 -19.91
N ALA A 418 -8.28 -33.49 -20.24
CA ALA A 418 -7.79 -33.22 -21.59
C ALA A 418 -6.74 -34.27 -22.01
N ALA A 419 -5.78 -34.60 -21.14
CA ALA A 419 -4.76 -35.59 -21.40
C ALA A 419 -5.35 -36.99 -21.64
N ILE A 420 -6.34 -37.40 -20.85
CA ILE A 420 -7.05 -38.68 -21.03
C ILE A 420 -7.75 -38.71 -22.39
N ALA A 421 -8.48 -37.63 -22.73
CA ALA A 421 -9.22 -37.56 -23.99
C ALA A 421 -8.30 -37.70 -25.21
N VAL A 422 -7.17 -36.98 -25.22
CA VAL A 422 -6.23 -37.02 -26.35
C VAL A 422 -5.46 -38.34 -26.40
N ALA A 423 -5.06 -38.91 -25.25
CA ALA A 423 -4.38 -40.20 -25.20
C ALA A 423 -5.29 -41.37 -25.66
N LEU A 424 -6.56 -41.38 -25.25
CA LEU A 424 -7.53 -42.38 -25.71
C LEU A 424 -7.78 -42.25 -27.21
N HIS A 425 -7.86 -41.03 -27.74
CA HIS A 425 -8.00 -40.80 -29.18
C HIS A 425 -6.79 -41.33 -29.97
N ALA A 426 -5.59 -41.20 -29.42
CA ALA A 426 -4.37 -41.76 -29.98
C ALA A 426 -4.24 -43.29 -29.83
N SER A 427 -5.28 -43.97 -29.31
CA SER A 427 -5.29 -45.43 -29.08
C SER A 427 -4.20 -45.90 -28.11
N CYS A 428 -3.91 -45.11 -27.08
CA CYS A 428 -3.00 -45.46 -25.98
C CYS A 428 -3.76 -46.16 -24.84
N GLN A 429 -3.06 -46.99 -24.08
CA GLN A 429 -3.60 -47.58 -22.85
C GLN A 429 -3.46 -46.59 -21.69
N VAL A 430 -4.59 -46.09 -21.17
CA VAL A 430 -4.58 -45.02 -20.16
C VAL A 430 -4.80 -45.57 -18.75
N PHE A 431 -3.92 -45.19 -17.83
CA PHE A 431 -4.10 -45.27 -16.39
C PHE A 431 -4.22 -43.86 -15.81
N THR A 432 -4.95 -43.71 -14.71
CA THR A 432 -5.08 -42.41 -14.04
C THR A 432 -5.18 -42.52 -12.54
N THR A 433 -4.99 -41.41 -11.83
CA THR A 433 -5.25 -41.33 -10.38
C THR A 433 -6.25 -40.23 -10.03
N VAL A 434 -7.08 -40.49 -9.01
CA VAL A 434 -8.08 -39.54 -8.50
C VAL A 434 -8.08 -39.53 -6.97
N GLY A 435 -8.55 -38.43 -6.37
CA GLY A 435 -8.47 -38.23 -4.92
C GLY A 435 -9.72 -38.62 -4.13
N THR A 436 -10.87 -38.79 -4.78
CA THR A 436 -12.15 -39.11 -4.11
C THR A 436 -12.99 -40.11 -4.92
N PRO A 437 -13.86 -40.90 -4.28
CA PRO A 437 -14.77 -41.82 -4.97
C PRO A 437 -15.70 -41.12 -5.98
N GLU A 438 -16.14 -39.90 -5.66
CA GLU A 438 -16.94 -39.06 -6.56
C GLU A 438 -16.20 -38.75 -7.87
N LYS A 439 -14.92 -38.41 -7.77
CA LYS A 439 -14.04 -38.16 -8.92
C LYS A 439 -13.79 -39.44 -9.73
N GLN A 440 -13.67 -40.57 -9.07
CA GLN A 440 -13.57 -41.87 -9.73
C GLN A 440 -14.82 -42.18 -10.54
N LEU A 441 -16.00 -42.00 -9.96
CA LEU A 441 -17.27 -42.22 -10.65
C LEU A 441 -17.43 -41.27 -11.84
N PHE A 442 -17.07 -40.00 -11.67
CA PHE A 442 -17.05 -39.01 -12.75
C PHE A 442 -16.17 -39.45 -13.92
N ILE A 443 -14.94 -39.93 -13.66
CA ILE A 443 -14.03 -40.38 -14.71
C ILE A 443 -14.58 -41.61 -15.44
N LYS A 444 -15.12 -42.60 -14.73
CA LYS A 444 -15.73 -43.79 -15.34
C LYS A 444 -16.91 -43.44 -16.25
N ASN A 445 -17.75 -42.50 -15.82
CA ASN A 445 -18.90 -42.04 -16.60
C ASN A 445 -18.47 -41.24 -17.83
N THR A 446 -17.41 -40.44 -17.71
CA THR A 446 -16.91 -39.57 -18.79
C THR A 446 -16.10 -40.36 -19.83
N PHE A 447 -15.33 -41.35 -19.38
CA PHE A 447 -14.47 -42.20 -20.21
C PHE A 447 -14.80 -43.67 -19.94
N PRO A 448 -15.82 -44.24 -20.61
CA PRO A 448 -16.28 -45.61 -20.36
C PRO A 448 -15.23 -46.69 -20.62
N GLN A 449 -14.13 -46.36 -21.32
CA GLN A 449 -12.99 -47.26 -21.50
C GLN A 449 -12.20 -47.49 -20.20
N LEU A 450 -12.33 -46.59 -19.23
CA LEU A 450 -11.62 -46.67 -17.95
C LEU A 450 -12.48 -47.38 -16.91
N THR A 451 -11.98 -48.52 -16.44
CA THR A 451 -12.58 -49.31 -15.36
C THR A 451 -11.80 -49.11 -14.05
N ASP A 452 -12.23 -49.75 -12.95
CA ASP A 452 -11.52 -49.67 -11.66
C ASP A 452 -10.08 -50.18 -11.72
N LYS A 453 -9.75 -51.02 -12.72
CA LYS A 453 -8.38 -51.47 -13.01
C LYS A 453 -7.47 -50.36 -13.54
N HIS A 454 -8.04 -49.30 -14.08
CA HIS A 454 -7.29 -48.20 -14.69
C HIS A 454 -7.14 -46.99 -13.76
N ILE A 455 -7.78 -47.02 -12.57
CA ILE A 455 -7.93 -45.83 -11.72
C ILE A 455 -7.38 -46.10 -10.32
N GLY A 456 -6.24 -45.46 -9.99
CA GLY A 456 -5.63 -45.49 -8.66
C GLY A 456 -5.96 -44.28 -7.78
N ASN A 457 -5.48 -44.30 -6.53
CA ASN A 457 -5.62 -43.17 -5.60
C ASN A 457 -4.50 -42.13 -5.80
N SER A 458 -4.83 -40.84 -5.81
CA SER A 458 -3.84 -39.75 -5.90
C SER A 458 -3.41 -39.19 -4.54
N ARG A 459 -4.04 -39.63 -3.45
CA ARG A 459 -3.75 -39.14 -2.08
C ARG A 459 -2.61 -39.89 -1.40
N ASP A 460 -2.24 -41.06 -1.90
CA ASP A 460 -1.16 -41.90 -1.39
C ASP A 460 -0.36 -42.51 -2.57
N THR A 461 0.54 -43.45 -2.30
CA THR A 461 1.36 -44.17 -3.28
C THR A 461 0.78 -45.52 -3.71
N SER A 462 -0.47 -45.84 -3.35
CA SER A 462 -1.10 -47.13 -3.69
C SER A 462 -1.27 -47.35 -5.19
N PHE A 463 -1.29 -46.29 -6.00
CA PHE A 463 -1.33 -46.37 -7.45
C PHE A 463 -0.14 -47.13 -8.03
N GLU A 464 1.02 -47.12 -7.37
CA GLU A 464 2.22 -47.85 -7.81
C GLU A 464 1.93 -49.34 -7.92
N ARG A 465 1.26 -49.90 -6.90
CA ARG A 465 0.90 -51.32 -6.88
C ARG A 465 -0.11 -51.66 -7.97
N LEU A 466 -1.14 -50.84 -8.15
CA LEU A 466 -2.12 -51.02 -9.22
C LEU A 466 -1.45 -51.06 -10.60
N ILE A 467 -0.51 -50.16 -10.85
CA ILE A 467 0.22 -50.13 -12.12
C ILE A 467 1.02 -51.41 -12.31
N PHE A 468 1.77 -51.87 -11.30
CA PHE A 468 2.53 -53.11 -11.43
C PHE A 468 1.64 -54.34 -11.60
N ASP A 469 0.50 -54.41 -10.93
CA ASP A 469 -0.44 -55.52 -11.06
C ASP A 469 -1.03 -55.58 -12.49
N GLU A 470 -1.48 -54.45 -13.02
CA GLU A 470 -2.14 -54.39 -14.34
C GLU A 470 -1.14 -54.36 -15.52
N THR A 471 0.14 -54.04 -15.27
CA THR A 471 1.22 -54.09 -16.26
C THR A 471 2.14 -55.30 -16.10
N GLN A 472 1.80 -56.25 -15.21
CA GLN A 472 2.59 -57.46 -14.94
C GLN A 472 4.06 -57.16 -14.60
N GLY A 473 4.29 -56.14 -13.78
CA GLY A 473 5.63 -55.71 -13.37
C GLY A 473 6.37 -54.83 -14.39
N ARG A 474 5.82 -54.60 -15.59
CA ARG A 474 6.48 -53.83 -16.65
C ARG A 474 6.58 -52.34 -16.35
N GLY A 475 5.54 -51.76 -15.76
CA GLY A 475 5.35 -50.31 -15.67
C GLY A 475 4.73 -49.71 -16.93
N VAL A 476 4.74 -48.37 -17.02
CA VAL A 476 4.15 -47.58 -18.11
C VAL A 476 5.18 -46.86 -18.97
N ASP A 477 4.83 -46.62 -20.23
CA ASP A 477 5.71 -46.01 -21.23
C ASP A 477 5.83 -44.49 -21.06
N VAL A 478 4.77 -43.82 -20.63
CA VAL A 478 4.75 -42.37 -20.39
C VAL A 478 4.05 -42.06 -19.06
N ILE A 479 4.55 -41.07 -18.32
CA ILE A 479 3.87 -40.56 -17.13
C ILE A 479 3.71 -39.06 -17.27
N LEU A 480 2.47 -38.57 -17.14
CA LEU A 480 2.18 -37.15 -16.97
C LEU A 480 1.94 -36.87 -15.48
N ASN A 481 2.96 -36.33 -14.81
CA ASN A 481 2.97 -36.12 -13.37
C ASN A 481 2.65 -34.68 -12.96
N SER A 482 1.77 -34.56 -11.97
CA SER A 482 1.46 -33.32 -11.25
C SER A 482 1.47 -33.49 -9.73
N LEU A 483 1.89 -34.65 -9.23
CA LEU A 483 2.00 -34.96 -7.81
C LEU A 483 3.41 -34.66 -7.31
N ALA A 484 3.54 -34.43 -6.00
CA ALA A 484 4.79 -34.00 -5.39
C ALA A 484 5.41 -35.07 -4.47
N GLU A 485 6.68 -34.88 -4.15
CA GLU A 485 7.43 -35.60 -3.11
C GLU A 485 7.42 -37.14 -3.31
N GLU A 486 7.05 -37.91 -2.28
CA GLU A 486 7.03 -39.38 -2.31
C GLU A 486 6.21 -39.93 -3.50
N LYS A 487 5.16 -39.22 -3.91
CA LYS A 487 4.30 -39.61 -5.03
C LYS A 487 4.98 -39.40 -6.37
N LEU A 488 5.81 -38.36 -6.52
CA LEU A 488 6.66 -38.19 -7.68
C LEU A 488 7.63 -39.38 -7.78
N HIS A 489 8.27 -39.74 -6.66
CA HIS A 489 9.18 -40.88 -6.62
C HIS A 489 8.49 -42.22 -6.94
N ALA A 490 7.26 -42.44 -6.45
CA ALA A 490 6.44 -43.59 -6.80
C ALA A 490 6.10 -43.62 -8.29
N GLY A 491 5.76 -42.46 -8.87
CA GLY A 491 5.59 -42.29 -10.31
C GLY A 491 6.86 -42.69 -11.08
N VAL A 492 8.02 -42.18 -10.68
CA VAL A 492 9.31 -42.50 -11.33
C VAL A 492 9.59 -44.02 -11.33
N ARG A 493 9.25 -44.73 -10.25
CA ARG A 493 9.38 -46.20 -10.18
C ARG A 493 8.46 -46.93 -11.14
N CYS A 494 7.28 -46.39 -11.42
CA CYS A 494 6.29 -46.93 -12.35
C CYS A 494 6.72 -46.86 -13.83
N LEU A 495 7.83 -46.19 -14.18
CA LEU A 495 8.32 -46.14 -15.56
C LEU A 495 8.85 -47.50 -16.02
N ALA A 496 8.42 -47.89 -17.21
CA ALA A 496 8.99 -48.99 -17.98
C ALA A 496 10.35 -48.63 -18.59
N ASN A 497 11.04 -49.62 -19.15
CA ASN A 497 12.27 -49.39 -19.92
C ASN A 497 11.98 -48.49 -21.14
N ASN A 498 12.86 -47.52 -21.38
CA ASN A 498 12.71 -46.44 -22.37
C ASN A 498 11.55 -45.46 -22.09
N GLY A 499 10.98 -45.49 -20.88
CA GLY A 499 9.85 -44.66 -20.51
C GLY A 499 10.19 -43.16 -20.44
N ARG A 500 9.18 -42.31 -20.54
CA ARG A 500 9.32 -40.84 -20.46
C ARG A 500 8.48 -40.27 -19.33
N PHE A 501 9.13 -39.51 -18.46
CA PHE A 501 8.49 -38.80 -17.36
C PHE A 501 8.27 -37.34 -17.74
N LEU A 502 7.03 -36.87 -17.68
CA LEU A 502 6.61 -35.53 -18.06
C LEU A 502 6.15 -34.79 -16.81
N GLU A 503 7.02 -33.97 -16.24
CA GLU A 503 6.77 -33.23 -15.01
C GLU A 503 6.11 -31.89 -15.33
N ILE A 504 4.83 -31.74 -14.97
CA ILE A 504 4.11 -30.46 -15.02
C ILE A 504 3.99 -29.80 -13.64
N GLY A 505 4.30 -30.53 -12.56
CA GLY A 505 4.35 -30.00 -11.21
C GLY A 505 5.56 -29.07 -11.03
N LYS A 506 5.37 -27.98 -10.28
CA LYS A 506 6.44 -27.00 -10.03
C LYS A 506 7.10 -27.17 -8.66
N TYR A 507 6.45 -27.85 -7.71
CA TYR A 507 6.91 -27.89 -6.32
C TYR A 507 8.31 -28.51 -6.20
N ASP A 508 8.47 -29.78 -6.59
CA ASP A 508 9.76 -30.49 -6.50
C ASP A 508 10.88 -29.84 -7.32
N MET A 509 10.54 -29.27 -8.47
CA MET A 509 11.48 -28.51 -9.32
C MET A 509 12.04 -27.28 -8.59
N LEU A 510 11.20 -26.58 -7.83
CA LEU A 510 11.56 -25.34 -7.15
C LEU A 510 12.24 -25.58 -5.80
N THR A 511 11.88 -26.66 -5.10
CA THR A 511 12.52 -27.04 -3.83
C THR A 511 13.84 -27.77 -4.04
N GLY A 512 14.16 -28.19 -5.27
CA GLY A 512 15.39 -28.92 -5.58
C GLY A 512 15.38 -30.34 -5.03
N ASN A 513 14.22 -31.00 -5.04
CA ASN A 513 14.12 -32.39 -4.59
C ASN A 513 14.93 -33.30 -5.51
N ARG A 514 15.61 -34.29 -4.90
CA ARG A 514 16.57 -35.15 -5.61
C ARG A 514 15.83 -36.23 -6.38
N VAL A 515 16.24 -36.53 -7.60
CA VAL A 515 15.82 -37.74 -8.34
C VAL A 515 16.96 -38.74 -8.29
N ASP A 516 16.66 -40.01 -7.98
CA ASP A 516 17.67 -41.07 -7.96
C ASP A 516 18.16 -41.36 -9.38
N MET A 517 19.45 -41.14 -9.64
CA MET A 517 20.05 -41.35 -10.95
C MET A 517 20.09 -42.82 -11.38
N SER A 518 19.96 -43.76 -10.44
CA SER A 518 19.97 -45.21 -10.74
C SER A 518 18.82 -45.60 -11.70
N ILE A 519 17.69 -44.87 -11.67
CA ILE A 519 16.53 -45.17 -12.50
C ILE A 519 16.81 -44.96 -14.01
N PHE A 520 17.76 -44.09 -14.37
CA PHE A 520 18.14 -43.85 -15.77
C PHE A 520 18.82 -45.06 -16.43
N LEU A 521 19.21 -46.09 -15.65
CA LEU A 521 19.63 -47.39 -16.19
C LEU A 521 18.52 -48.09 -16.99
N LYS A 522 17.24 -47.72 -16.76
CA LYS A 522 16.09 -48.14 -17.59
C LYS A 522 16.05 -47.42 -18.94
N ASN A 523 17.06 -46.61 -19.29
CA ASN A 523 17.10 -45.76 -20.49
C ASN A 523 15.92 -44.76 -20.56
N ILE A 524 15.44 -44.29 -19.40
CA ILE A 524 14.31 -43.35 -19.33
C ILE A 524 14.74 -41.92 -19.71
N SER A 525 13.76 -41.08 -20.03
CA SER A 525 13.94 -39.62 -20.18
C SER A 525 13.06 -38.86 -19.19
N PHE A 526 13.57 -37.77 -18.64
CA PHE A 526 12.85 -36.91 -17.69
C PHE A 526 12.70 -35.51 -18.29
N HIS A 527 11.47 -35.03 -18.44
CA HIS A 527 11.14 -33.78 -19.11
C HIS A 527 10.41 -32.84 -18.14
N GLY A 528 11.01 -31.68 -17.86
CA GLY A 528 10.29 -30.56 -17.25
C GLY A 528 9.43 -29.85 -18.29
N ILE A 529 8.13 -29.72 -18.02
CA ILE A 529 7.14 -29.14 -18.93
C ILE A 529 6.70 -27.78 -18.39
N LEU A 530 7.18 -26.71 -19.04
CA LEU A 530 6.94 -25.33 -18.63
C LEU A 530 6.21 -24.58 -19.76
N LEU A 531 5.01 -24.08 -19.47
CA LEU A 531 4.25 -23.25 -20.42
C LEU A 531 4.98 -21.94 -20.73
N GLU A 532 5.66 -21.37 -19.73
CA GLU A 532 6.39 -20.12 -19.90
C GLU A 532 7.48 -20.21 -20.98
N THR A 533 8.19 -21.34 -21.08
CA THR A 533 9.19 -21.57 -22.14
C THR A 533 8.54 -21.74 -23.52
N LEU A 534 7.40 -22.44 -23.57
CA LEU A 534 6.64 -22.65 -24.81
C LEU A 534 6.09 -21.34 -25.41
N LEU A 535 5.88 -20.30 -24.60
CA LEU A 535 5.45 -19.01 -25.11
C LEU A 535 6.52 -18.31 -25.97
N GLU A 536 7.80 -18.62 -25.76
CA GLU A 536 8.96 -18.04 -26.43
C GLU A 536 9.52 -18.91 -27.58
N GLU A 537 9.43 -20.24 -27.49
CA GLU A 537 10.00 -21.16 -28.50
C GLU A 537 9.12 -21.28 -29.76
N ASP A 538 9.65 -20.97 -30.95
CA ASP A 538 8.84 -20.92 -32.16
C ASP A 538 8.45 -22.29 -32.75
N GLU A 539 9.28 -23.34 -32.64
CA GLU A 539 9.00 -24.63 -33.30
C GLU A 539 7.96 -25.46 -32.53
N ASP A 540 8.22 -25.75 -31.26
CA ASP A 540 7.31 -26.50 -30.38
C ASP A 540 5.96 -25.78 -30.22
N LYS A 541 5.96 -24.43 -30.20
CA LYS A 541 4.74 -23.62 -30.17
C LYS A 541 3.91 -23.80 -31.44
N ARG A 542 4.52 -23.72 -32.62
CA ARG A 542 3.80 -23.91 -33.90
C ARG A 542 3.20 -25.31 -34.00
N GLU A 543 3.95 -26.34 -33.62
CA GLU A 543 3.44 -27.71 -33.64
C GLU A 543 2.30 -27.90 -32.63
N THR A 544 2.42 -27.34 -31.43
CA THR A 544 1.36 -27.39 -30.42
C THR A 544 0.09 -26.68 -30.89
N ILE A 545 0.20 -25.49 -31.52
CA ILE A 545 -0.93 -24.76 -32.09
C ILE A 545 -1.64 -25.61 -33.14
N LYS A 546 -0.88 -26.26 -34.02
CA LYS A 546 -1.41 -27.14 -35.06
C LYS A 546 -2.19 -28.31 -34.45
N LEU A 547 -1.59 -29.04 -33.51
CA LEU A 547 -2.22 -30.19 -32.85
C LEU A 547 -3.52 -29.81 -32.12
N VAL A 548 -3.53 -28.68 -31.41
CA VAL A 548 -4.74 -28.19 -30.74
C VAL A 548 -5.83 -27.83 -31.76
N SER A 549 -5.45 -27.18 -32.86
CA SER A 549 -6.40 -26.78 -33.92
C SER A 549 -7.03 -28.00 -34.60
N GLU A 550 -6.22 -28.99 -34.98
CA GLU A 550 -6.69 -30.27 -35.53
C GLU A 550 -7.57 -31.03 -34.52
N GLY A 551 -7.22 -30.99 -33.24
CA GLY A 551 -8.00 -31.59 -32.17
C GLY A 551 -9.39 -30.96 -32.00
N ILE A 552 -9.51 -29.64 -32.20
CA ILE A 552 -10.78 -28.90 -32.20
C ILE A 552 -11.62 -29.33 -33.42
N GLU A 553 -11.01 -29.37 -34.60
CA GLU A 553 -11.70 -29.72 -35.86
C GLU A 553 -12.23 -31.16 -35.85
N ASN A 554 -11.43 -32.12 -35.38
CA ASN A 554 -11.78 -33.53 -35.34
C ASN A 554 -12.62 -33.92 -34.11
N GLY A 555 -12.95 -32.96 -33.22
CA GLY A 555 -13.84 -33.17 -32.07
C GLY A 555 -13.23 -33.94 -30.90
N VAL A 556 -11.90 -34.08 -30.88
CA VAL A 556 -11.11 -34.63 -29.76
C VAL A 556 -11.10 -33.64 -28.60
N VAL A 557 -10.88 -32.36 -28.93
CA VAL A 557 -10.91 -31.26 -27.98
C VAL A 557 -12.35 -30.93 -27.66
N ARG A 558 -12.72 -31.08 -26.38
CA ARG A 558 -14.07 -30.84 -25.87
C ARG A 558 -14.05 -29.95 -24.62
N PRO A 559 -15.09 -29.11 -24.42
CA PRO A 559 -15.25 -28.35 -23.20
C PRO A 559 -15.26 -29.24 -21.95
N LEU A 560 -14.67 -28.73 -20.88
CA LEU A 560 -14.56 -29.41 -19.60
C LEU A 560 -15.68 -28.93 -18.65
N PRO A 561 -16.01 -29.69 -17.59
CA PRO A 561 -16.90 -29.21 -16.55
C PRO A 561 -16.40 -27.92 -15.91
N THR A 562 -17.32 -27.01 -15.61
CA THR A 562 -17.03 -25.68 -15.06
C THR A 562 -17.65 -25.50 -13.68
N THR A 563 -16.93 -24.82 -12.79
CA THR A 563 -17.52 -24.18 -11.60
C THR A 563 -17.27 -22.69 -11.71
N VAL A 564 -18.35 -21.91 -11.83
CA VAL A 564 -18.27 -20.49 -12.16
C VAL A 564 -18.55 -19.63 -10.94
N PHE A 565 -17.64 -18.71 -10.65
CA PHE A 565 -17.81 -17.67 -9.64
C PHE A 565 -18.00 -16.32 -10.33
N PRO A 566 -18.93 -15.47 -9.86
CA PRO A 566 -19.02 -14.09 -10.36
C PRO A 566 -17.79 -13.30 -9.93
N LYS A 567 -17.42 -12.25 -10.68
CA LYS A 567 -16.28 -11.37 -10.36
C LYS A 567 -16.25 -10.76 -8.94
N ARG A 568 -17.40 -10.71 -8.25
CA ARG A 568 -17.52 -10.24 -6.86
C ARG A 568 -17.11 -11.31 -5.85
N SER A 569 -17.27 -12.58 -6.20
CA SER A 569 -16.91 -13.73 -5.37
C SER A 569 -15.50 -14.24 -5.70
N LEU A 570 -14.58 -13.30 -5.87
CA LEU A 570 -13.19 -13.55 -6.28
C LEU A 570 -12.47 -14.42 -5.24
N VAL A 571 -12.55 -14.02 -3.97
CA VAL A 571 -11.87 -14.68 -2.85
C VAL A 571 -12.42 -16.10 -2.66
N GLU A 572 -13.73 -16.26 -2.79
CA GLU A 572 -14.42 -17.56 -2.69
C GLU A 572 -14.00 -18.49 -3.82
N GLY A 573 -13.80 -17.99 -5.05
CA GLY A 573 -13.29 -18.78 -6.16
C GLY A 573 -11.88 -19.32 -5.89
N PHE A 574 -10.98 -18.47 -5.35
CA PHE A 574 -9.63 -18.88 -4.96
C PHE A 574 -9.66 -19.91 -3.80
N ARG A 575 -10.46 -19.66 -2.75
CA ARG A 575 -10.63 -20.59 -1.62
C ARG A 575 -11.28 -21.90 -2.04
N PHE A 576 -12.22 -21.88 -2.99
CA PHE A 576 -12.81 -23.11 -3.50
C PHE A 576 -11.75 -23.96 -4.22
N MET A 577 -10.87 -23.34 -5.00
CA MET A 577 -9.80 -24.06 -5.69
C MET A 577 -8.79 -24.68 -4.72
N THR A 578 -8.45 -24.03 -3.60
CA THR A 578 -7.53 -24.58 -2.58
C THR A 578 -8.04 -25.86 -1.94
N THR A 579 -9.37 -26.06 -1.84
CA THR A 579 -9.94 -27.32 -1.31
C THR A 579 -9.58 -28.56 -2.11
N GLY A 580 -9.20 -28.39 -3.39
CA GLY A 580 -8.92 -29.49 -4.30
C GLY A 580 -10.14 -30.38 -4.63
N ASN A 581 -11.36 -29.99 -4.23
CA ASN A 581 -12.59 -30.78 -4.46
C ASN A 581 -13.22 -30.55 -5.84
N HIS A 582 -12.81 -29.51 -6.56
CA HIS A 582 -13.33 -29.19 -7.88
C HIS A 582 -13.07 -30.33 -8.91
N ILE A 583 -13.99 -30.44 -9.88
CA ILE A 583 -13.89 -31.29 -11.07
C ILE A 583 -13.87 -30.35 -12.29
N GLY A 584 -12.91 -30.54 -13.19
CA GLY A 584 -12.74 -29.67 -14.35
C GLY A 584 -12.07 -28.34 -14.00
N LYS A 585 -12.66 -27.22 -14.46
CA LYS A 585 -12.07 -25.87 -14.36
C LYS A 585 -12.90 -24.95 -13.48
N VAL A 586 -12.22 -24.09 -12.72
CA VAL A 586 -12.84 -23.01 -11.94
C VAL A 586 -12.72 -21.71 -12.71
N LEU A 587 -13.84 -21.06 -13.01
CA LEU A 587 -13.88 -19.85 -13.84
C LEU A 587 -14.37 -18.65 -13.06
N LEU A 588 -13.80 -17.48 -13.34
CA LEU A 588 -14.34 -16.19 -12.97
C LEU A 588 -15.12 -15.60 -14.14
N LYS A 589 -16.40 -15.31 -13.90
CA LYS A 589 -17.28 -14.61 -14.83
C LYS A 589 -17.12 -13.10 -14.65
N ILE A 590 -16.43 -12.48 -15.60
CA ILE A 590 -16.16 -11.03 -15.63
C ILE A 590 -17.31 -10.31 -16.34
N ARG A 591 -17.83 -10.89 -17.42
CA ARG A 591 -18.92 -10.34 -18.23
C ARG A 591 -19.97 -11.40 -18.54
N HIS A 592 -21.17 -10.94 -18.91
CA HIS A 592 -22.21 -11.82 -19.43
C HIS A 592 -22.03 -11.94 -20.94
N GLU A 593 -22.02 -13.17 -21.47
CA GLU A 593 -22.05 -13.40 -22.91
C GLU A 593 -23.37 -12.89 -23.49
N GLU A 594 -23.28 -12.11 -24.57
CA GLU A 594 -24.43 -11.61 -25.31
C GLU A 594 -25.03 -12.69 -26.22
N PRO A 595 -26.32 -12.61 -26.56
CA PRO A 595 -26.97 -13.63 -27.41
C PRO A 595 -26.41 -13.69 -28.84
N LEU A 596 -25.88 -12.57 -29.36
CA LEU A 596 -25.30 -12.52 -30.71
C LEU A 596 -23.86 -13.05 -30.70
N LYS A 597 -23.55 -13.96 -31.62
CA LYS A 597 -22.22 -14.58 -31.70
C LYS A 597 -21.14 -13.64 -32.21
N ASN A 598 -21.48 -12.65 -33.03
CA ASN A 598 -20.54 -11.62 -33.48
C ASN A 598 -21.11 -10.24 -33.19
N MET A 599 -20.45 -9.50 -32.31
CA MET A 599 -20.79 -8.12 -31.97
C MET A 599 -19.65 -7.46 -31.22
N LEU A 600 -19.50 -6.15 -31.39
CA LEU A 600 -18.52 -5.39 -30.63
C LEU A 600 -18.89 -5.43 -29.13
N PRO A 601 -17.91 -5.69 -28.25
CA PRO A 601 -18.14 -5.68 -26.81
C PRO A 601 -18.48 -4.26 -26.36
N MET A 602 -19.56 -4.09 -25.59
CA MET A 602 -19.88 -2.78 -25.01
C MET A 602 -18.81 -2.38 -23.98
N SER A 603 -18.39 -1.11 -23.93
CA SER A 603 -17.52 -0.66 -22.84
C SER A 603 -18.22 -0.86 -21.49
N ARG A 604 -17.48 -1.34 -20.48
CA ARG A 604 -17.99 -1.58 -19.12
C ARG A 604 -16.97 -1.13 -18.10
N MET A 605 -17.44 -0.31 -17.18
CA MET A 605 -16.64 0.13 -16.04
C MET A 605 -16.78 -0.86 -14.88
N ILE A 606 -15.68 -1.08 -14.16
CA ILE A 606 -15.68 -1.80 -12.89
C ILE A 606 -15.07 -0.92 -11.80
N MET A 607 -15.48 -1.18 -10.55
CA MET A 607 -14.82 -0.57 -9.41
C MET A 607 -13.49 -1.26 -9.18
N ALA A 608 -12.41 -0.48 -9.08
CA ALA A 608 -11.07 -0.97 -8.82
C ALA A 608 -10.30 0.02 -7.93
N THR A 609 -9.36 -0.49 -7.16
CA THR A 609 -8.39 0.30 -6.42
C THR A 609 -7.55 1.08 -7.43
N SER A 610 -7.53 2.40 -7.25
CA SER A 610 -6.76 3.31 -8.10
C SER A 610 -5.25 3.09 -7.94
N CYS A 611 -4.50 3.22 -9.04
CA CYS A 611 -3.09 2.89 -9.09
C CYS A 611 -2.35 3.75 -10.12
N SER A 612 -1.29 4.43 -9.70
CA SER A 612 -0.54 5.35 -10.57
C SER A 612 0.38 4.58 -11.51
N TYR A 613 0.16 4.72 -12.82
CA TYR A 613 1.09 4.24 -13.85
C TYR A 613 1.71 5.39 -14.61
N MET A 614 2.87 5.12 -15.17
CA MET A 614 3.65 6.04 -15.98
C MET A 614 3.38 5.75 -17.46
N ASN A 615 3.08 6.80 -18.22
CA ASN A 615 2.91 6.72 -19.65
C ASN A 615 4.28 6.35 -20.30
N PRO A 616 4.37 5.22 -21.01
CA PRO A 616 5.63 4.75 -21.61
C PRO A 616 6.16 5.69 -22.71
N GLU A 617 5.31 6.54 -23.29
CA GLU A 617 5.66 7.51 -24.33
C GLU A 617 6.09 8.88 -23.79
N LYS A 618 6.10 9.07 -22.47
CA LYS A 618 6.52 10.31 -21.82
C LYS A 618 7.89 10.17 -21.15
N SER A 619 8.55 11.32 -20.95
CA SER A 619 9.80 11.41 -20.21
C SER A 619 9.60 11.89 -18.78
N TYR A 620 10.43 11.39 -17.86
CA TYR A 620 10.34 11.69 -16.42
C TYR A 620 11.66 12.22 -15.89
N VAL A 621 11.63 13.44 -15.34
CA VAL A 621 12.81 14.19 -14.89
C VAL A 621 12.92 14.15 -13.37
N LEU A 622 14.00 13.56 -12.85
CA LEU A 622 14.25 13.42 -11.42
C LEU A 622 15.47 14.25 -11.02
N ILE A 623 15.24 15.37 -10.34
CA ILE A 623 16.30 16.23 -9.81
C ILE A 623 16.82 15.64 -8.50
N GLY A 624 18.13 15.42 -8.41
CA GLY A 624 18.71 14.60 -7.35
C GLY A 624 18.47 13.10 -7.60
N GLY A 625 18.18 12.69 -8.84
CA GLY A 625 17.77 11.33 -9.20
C GLY A 625 18.84 10.25 -8.96
N LEU A 626 20.10 10.63 -8.79
CA LEU A 626 21.19 9.71 -8.42
C LEU A 626 21.36 9.54 -6.90
N GLY A 627 20.58 10.24 -6.08
CA GLY A 627 20.52 10.02 -4.63
C GLY A 627 19.81 8.71 -4.29
N GLY A 628 19.94 8.25 -3.03
CA GLY A 628 19.35 6.99 -2.57
C GLY A 628 17.86 6.86 -2.88
N PHE A 629 17.04 7.86 -2.51
CA PHE A 629 15.61 7.87 -2.85
C PHE A 629 15.38 7.96 -4.37
N GLY A 630 16.15 8.79 -5.07
CA GLY A 630 15.98 9.02 -6.51
C GLY A 630 16.14 7.75 -7.35
N LEU A 631 17.08 6.87 -6.98
CA LEU A 631 17.27 5.59 -7.66
C LEU A 631 16.11 4.63 -7.42
N GLU A 632 15.59 4.58 -6.20
CA GLU A 632 14.44 3.74 -5.85
C GLU A 632 13.14 4.27 -6.49
N LEU A 633 12.97 5.59 -6.55
CA LEU A 633 11.88 6.22 -7.29
C LEU A 633 11.98 5.92 -8.79
N ALA A 634 13.16 6.06 -9.40
CA ALA A 634 13.37 5.73 -10.80
C ALA A 634 13.02 4.26 -11.09
N ASN A 635 13.47 3.33 -10.23
CA ASN A 635 13.11 1.93 -10.34
C ASN A 635 11.60 1.73 -10.27
N TRP A 636 10.94 2.33 -9.28
CA TRP A 636 9.49 2.26 -9.11
C TRP A 636 8.73 2.83 -10.31
N MET A 637 9.19 3.93 -10.90
CA MET A 637 8.58 4.51 -12.10
C MET A 637 8.73 3.59 -13.32
N ILE A 638 9.90 2.96 -13.50
CA ILE A 638 10.16 2.00 -14.58
C ILE A 638 9.21 0.80 -14.49
N VAL A 639 9.10 0.26 -13.28
CA VAL A 639 8.13 -0.75 -12.86
C VAL A 639 6.69 -0.33 -13.19
N ARG A 640 6.34 0.92 -12.92
CA ARG A 640 5.04 1.52 -13.26
C ARG A 640 4.86 1.89 -14.73
N GLY A 641 5.80 1.53 -15.61
CA GLY A 641 5.65 1.67 -17.06
C GLY A 641 6.53 2.74 -17.71
N ALA A 642 7.30 3.52 -16.95
CA ALA A 642 8.18 4.52 -17.52
C ALA A 642 9.26 3.86 -18.38
N ARG A 643 9.54 4.44 -19.56
CA ARG A 643 10.58 3.97 -20.48
C ARG A 643 11.69 4.99 -20.72
N ILE A 644 11.45 6.26 -20.35
CA ILE A 644 12.41 7.36 -20.54
C ILE A 644 12.59 8.09 -19.22
N ILE A 645 13.75 7.90 -18.59
CA ILE A 645 14.10 8.49 -17.29
C ILE A 645 15.30 9.43 -17.46
N ILE A 646 15.18 10.65 -16.95
CA ILE A 646 16.26 11.64 -16.89
C ILE A 646 16.64 11.83 -15.42
N LEU A 647 17.84 11.40 -15.06
CA LEU A 647 18.40 11.58 -13.72
C LEU A 647 19.32 12.79 -13.71
N VAL A 648 18.94 13.82 -12.97
CA VAL A 648 19.71 15.06 -12.88
C VAL A 648 20.56 15.05 -11.61
N SER A 649 21.85 15.28 -11.76
CA SER A 649 22.82 15.35 -10.67
C SER A 649 23.94 16.29 -11.06
N SER A 650 24.30 17.22 -10.16
CA SER A 650 25.41 18.16 -10.40
C SER A 650 26.75 17.46 -10.63
N SER A 651 26.90 16.24 -10.12
CA SER A 651 28.14 15.49 -10.18
C SER A 651 28.16 14.30 -11.14
N GLY A 652 27.03 13.97 -11.75
CA GLY A 652 26.87 12.69 -12.44
C GLY A 652 27.03 11.47 -11.51
N ILE A 653 27.37 10.32 -12.11
CA ILE A 653 27.56 9.04 -11.44
C ILE A 653 28.89 9.04 -10.67
N ARG A 654 28.84 8.63 -9.40
CA ARG A 654 30.01 8.57 -8.49
C ARG A 654 30.22 7.21 -7.82
N THR A 655 29.18 6.37 -7.73
CA THR A 655 29.26 5.09 -6.98
C THR A 655 29.03 3.88 -7.87
N GLY A 656 29.62 2.74 -7.51
CA GLY A 656 29.40 1.47 -8.22
C GLY A 656 27.94 1.03 -8.20
N TYR A 657 27.21 1.33 -7.12
CA TYR A 657 25.77 1.07 -7.02
C TYR A 657 24.96 1.87 -8.06
N GLN A 658 25.24 3.16 -8.23
CA GLN A 658 24.61 4.00 -9.26
C GLN A 658 24.88 3.44 -10.67
N THR A 659 26.14 3.11 -10.97
CA THR A 659 26.52 2.51 -12.27
C THR A 659 25.75 1.23 -12.53
N SER A 660 25.73 0.31 -11.56
CA SER A 660 25.05 -0.99 -11.69
C SER A 660 23.55 -0.83 -11.94
N ARG A 661 22.86 0.07 -11.23
CA ARG A 661 21.42 0.32 -11.40
C ARG A 661 21.12 0.87 -12.80
N VAL A 662 21.85 1.90 -13.22
CA VAL A 662 21.67 2.53 -14.54
C VAL A 662 21.96 1.54 -15.67
N GLN A 663 23.02 0.73 -15.55
CA GLN A 663 23.34 -0.29 -16.53
C GLN A 663 22.23 -1.33 -16.65
N ARG A 664 21.73 -1.85 -15.52
CA ARG A 664 20.65 -2.85 -15.51
C ARG A 664 19.36 -2.33 -16.14
N TRP A 665 19.01 -1.05 -15.91
CA TRP A 665 17.84 -0.46 -16.57
C TRP A 665 18.03 -0.35 -18.09
N ARG A 666 19.23 0.04 -18.55
CA ARG A 666 19.55 0.10 -19.99
C ARG A 666 19.54 -1.28 -20.65
N GLU A 667 20.06 -2.30 -19.97
CA GLU A 667 20.01 -3.70 -20.44
C GLU A 667 18.57 -4.18 -20.59
N ASN A 668 17.65 -3.70 -19.75
CA ASN A 668 16.21 -3.95 -19.85
C ASN A 668 15.48 -3.01 -20.84
N GLY A 669 16.20 -2.34 -21.74
CA GLY A 669 15.63 -1.49 -22.79
C GLY A 669 15.12 -0.12 -22.33
N ILE A 670 15.40 0.31 -21.10
CA ILE A 670 14.99 1.63 -20.59
C ILE A 670 15.99 2.70 -21.04
N LYS A 671 15.47 3.80 -21.60
CA LYS A 671 16.27 4.96 -21.98
C LYS A 671 16.56 5.82 -20.75
N VAL A 672 17.75 5.66 -20.17
CA VAL A 672 18.20 6.43 -19.01
C VAL A 672 19.27 7.46 -19.41
N VAL A 673 18.96 8.74 -19.21
CA VAL A 673 19.86 9.88 -19.46
C VAL A 673 20.33 10.47 -18.14
N ILE A 674 21.63 10.69 -18.00
CA ILE A 674 22.22 11.40 -16.86
C ILE A 674 22.50 12.83 -17.30
N SER A 675 21.85 13.81 -16.68
CA SER A 675 22.06 15.22 -16.97
C SER A 675 22.76 15.92 -15.82
N THR A 676 23.71 16.79 -16.14
CA THR A 676 24.40 17.67 -15.20
C THR A 676 23.93 19.12 -15.29
N ALA A 677 22.79 19.36 -15.96
CA ALA A 677 22.22 20.69 -16.13
C ALA A 677 21.92 21.36 -14.77
N ASP A 678 22.30 22.62 -14.65
CA ASP A 678 22.08 23.41 -13.44
C ASP A 678 20.68 24.05 -13.44
N VAL A 679 19.73 23.36 -12.82
CA VAL A 679 18.33 23.81 -12.68
C VAL A 679 18.16 25.03 -11.76
N THR A 680 19.20 25.39 -11.00
CA THR A 680 19.17 26.57 -10.11
C THR A 680 19.25 27.88 -10.90
N THR A 681 19.56 27.80 -12.20
CA THR A 681 19.48 28.92 -13.14
C THR A 681 18.26 28.79 -14.09
N PRO A 682 17.64 29.91 -14.50
CA PRO A 682 16.54 29.88 -15.47
C PRO A 682 16.92 29.24 -16.81
N LEU A 683 18.14 29.49 -17.29
CA LEU A 683 18.64 28.93 -18.55
C LEU A 683 18.89 27.42 -18.46
N GLY A 684 19.49 26.95 -17.35
CA GLY A 684 19.74 25.52 -17.16
C GLY A 684 18.46 24.71 -16.97
N ALA A 685 17.48 25.25 -16.23
CA ALA A 685 16.15 24.63 -16.12
C ALA A 685 15.44 24.56 -17.48
N LYS A 686 15.46 25.65 -18.25
CA LYS A 686 14.89 25.66 -19.61
C LYS A 686 15.57 24.63 -20.51
N HIS A 687 16.91 24.61 -20.53
CA HIS A 687 17.69 23.68 -21.33
C HIS A 687 17.37 22.21 -20.99
N LEU A 688 17.31 21.87 -19.70
CA LEU A 688 16.95 20.53 -19.25
C LEU A 688 15.58 20.08 -19.77
N ILE A 689 14.58 20.96 -19.70
CA ILE A 689 13.23 20.66 -20.18
C ILE A 689 13.20 20.51 -21.71
N GLU A 690 13.91 21.36 -22.45
CA GLU A 690 14.03 21.25 -23.91
C GLU A 690 14.78 19.98 -24.34
N GLU A 691 15.82 19.56 -23.62
CA GLU A 691 16.51 18.30 -23.84
C GLU A 691 15.60 17.10 -23.56
N SER A 692 14.83 17.15 -22.47
CA SER A 692 13.91 16.07 -22.10
C SER A 692 12.77 15.93 -23.13
N ASN A 693 12.17 17.05 -23.55
CA ASN A 693 11.12 17.07 -24.58
C ASN A 693 11.61 16.59 -25.96
N ARG A 694 12.91 16.74 -26.29
CA ARG A 694 13.50 16.16 -27.50
C ARG A 694 13.51 14.64 -27.49
N LEU A 695 13.48 14.01 -26.31
CA LEU A 695 13.39 12.56 -26.17
C LEU A 695 11.95 12.07 -26.22
N ALA A 696 11.08 12.76 -25.47
CA ALA A 696 9.63 12.52 -25.39
C ALA A 696 8.97 13.64 -24.57
N PRO A 697 7.67 13.94 -24.77
CA PRO A 697 6.96 14.92 -23.95
C PRO A 697 7.16 14.66 -22.45
N VAL A 698 7.53 15.70 -21.69
CA VAL A 698 7.74 15.56 -20.24
C VAL A 698 6.41 15.29 -19.55
N GLY A 699 6.29 14.11 -18.94
CA GLY A 699 5.13 13.65 -18.18
C GLY A 699 5.26 13.86 -16.69
N GLY A 700 6.49 13.94 -16.15
CA GLY A 700 6.69 14.21 -14.73
C GLY A 700 8.00 14.90 -14.39
N ILE A 701 7.95 15.80 -13.41
CA ILE A 701 9.12 16.48 -12.82
C ILE A 701 9.09 16.23 -11.32
N PHE A 702 10.19 15.66 -10.79
CA PHE A 702 10.33 15.31 -9.38
C PHE A 702 11.58 16.00 -8.80
N ASN A 703 11.40 16.99 -7.93
CA ASN A 703 12.51 17.64 -7.24
C ASN A 703 12.82 16.96 -5.89
N LEU A 704 13.87 16.15 -5.88
CA LEU A 704 14.40 15.44 -4.70
C LEU A 704 15.68 16.09 -4.16
N ALA A 705 16.11 17.21 -4.74
CA ALA A 705 17.38 17.81 -4.39
C ALA A 705 17.37 18.30 -2.93
N VAL A 706 18.46 17.97 -2.23
CA VAL A 706 18.61 18.28 -0.82
C VAL A 706 20.06 18.64 -0.53
N VAL A 707 20.22 19.75 0.18
CA VAL A 707 21.45 20.20 0.81
C VAL A 707 21.04 20.58 2.24
N LEU A 708 21.81 20.12 3.23
CA LEU A 708 21.54 20.40 4.65
C LEU A 708 22.68 21.22 5.24
N HIS A 709 22.32 22.27 5.96
CA HIS A 709 23.22 23.10 6.78
C HIS A 709 22.55 23.28 8.14
N ASP A 710 22.64 22.23 8.97
CA ASP A 710 21.95 22.20 10.25
C ASP A 710 22.76 22.92 11.32
N ALA A 711 22.19 23.96 11.91
CA ALA A 711 22.73 24.68 13.06
C ALA A 711 21.60 25.43 13.77
N LEU A 712 21.74 25.66 15.08
CA LEU A 712 20.84 26.54 15.81
C LEU A 712 20.77 27.91 15.13
N PHE A 713 19.61 28.57 15.19
CA PHE A 713 19.34 29.81 14.50
C PHE A 713 20.37 30.92 14.77
N GLU A 714 20.91 30.96 15.98
CA GLU A 714 21.97 31.91 16.37
C GLU A 714 23.27 31.76 15.56
N ASN A 715 23.53 30.56 15.04
CA ASN A 715 24.76 30.17 14.35
C ASN A 715 24.62 30.12 12.82
N LEU A 716 23.40 29.99 12.30
CA LEU A 716 23.14 29.95 10.84
C LEU A 716 23.48 31.27 10.16
N GLN A 717 24.32 31.27 9.14
CA GLN A 717 24.67 32.46 8.36
C GLN A 717 23.77 32.63 7.14
N VAL A 718 23.81 33.79 6.50
CA VAL A 718 23.08 34.04 5.23
C VAL A 718 23.43 32.99 4.17
N ALA A 719 24.71 32.63 4.07
CA ALA A 719 25.19 31.59 3.14
C ALA A 719 24.54 30.22 3.40
N ASP A 720 24.21 29.88 4.65
CA ASP A 720 23.54 28.62 4.98
C ASP A 720 22.08 28.60 4.53
N PHE A 721 21.40 29.76 4.53
CA PHE A 721 20.06 29.88 3.96
C PHE A 721 20.10 29.82 2.44
N GLU A 722 21.04 30.51 1.82
CA GLU A 722 21.22 30.52 0.36
C GLU A 722 21.55 29.12 -0.18
N ALA A 723 22.48 28.41 0.46
CA ALA A 723 22.89 27.06 0.05
C ALA A 723 21.72 26.05 0.09
N VAL A 724 20.85 26.13 1.10
CA VAL A 724 19.69 25.24 1.23
C VAL A 724 18.55 25.65 0.29
N ASN A 725 18.34 26.95 0.08
CA ASN A 725 17.31 27.45 -0.82
C ASN A 725 17.62 27.18 -2.30
N LEU A 726 18.89 27.28 -2.71
CA LEU A 726 19.28 27.20 -4.12
C LEU A 726 18.72 25.97 -4.86
N PRO A 727 18.92 24.71 -4.39
CA PRO A 727 18.38 23.53 -5.08
C PRO A 727 16.87 23.34 -4.90
N LYS A 728 16.29 23.84 -3.80
CA LYS A 728 14.88 23.62 -3.45
C LYS A 728 13.97 24.72 -3.97
N VAL A 729 14.23 25.96 -3.58
CA VAL A 729 13.41 27.12 -3.93
C VAL A 729 13.72 27.60 -5.34
N ASP A 730 14.98 27.95 -5.63
CA ASP A 730 15.33 28.51 -6.95
C ASP A 730 15.22 27.46 -8.06
N GLY A 731 15.70 26.24 -7.80
CA GLY A 731 15.51 25.09 -8.68
C GLY A 731 14.04 24.85 -9.02
N THR A 732 13.16 24.76 -8.00
CA THR A 732 11.72 24.55 -8.23
C THR A 732 11.07 25.72 -8.96
N ARG A 733 11.42 26.97 -8.62
CA ARG A 733 10.87 28.16 -9.28
C ARG A 733 11.20 28.19 -10.77
N ASN A 734 12.45 27.86 -11.12
CA ASN A 734 12.88 27.84 -12.52
C ASN A 734 12.21 26.71 -13.30
N LEU A 735 12.08 25.52 -12.70
CA LEU A 735 11.37 24.39 -13.29
C LEU A 735 9.87 24.65 -13.44
N ASP A 736 9.23 25.32 -12.47
CA ASP A 736 7.85 25.76 -12.57
C ASP A 736 7.69 26.70 -13.78
N ALA A 737 8.50 27.76 -13.85
CA ALA A 737 8.46 28.72 -14.95
C ALA A 737 8.72 28.09 -16.33
N ALA A 738 9.65 27.14 -16.42
CA ALA A 738 9.95 26.41 -17.66
C ALA A 738 8.81 25.45 -18.04
N SER A 739 8.32 24.66 -17.09
CA SER A 739 7.28 23.65 -17.32
C SER A 739 5.96 24.27 -17.78
N ARG A 740 5.54 25.41 -17.22
CA ARG A 740 4.33 26.14 -17.65
C ARG A 740 4.35 26.52 -19.13
N LYS A 741 5.54 26.74 -19.70
CA LYS A 741 5.71 27.16 -21.10
C LYS A 741 5.95 25.99 -22.05
N LEU A 742 6.64 24.95 -21.57
CA LEU A 742 7.23 23.91 -22.43
C LEU A 742 6.63 22.51 -22.21
N CYS A 743 5.81 22.29 -21.19
CA CYS A 743 5.27 20.98 -20.84
C CYS A 743 3.73 20.99 -20.78
N PRO A 744 3.03 21.15 -21.92
CA PRO A 744 1.56 21.20 -21.95
C PRO A 744 0.89 19.88 -21.55
N SER A 745 1.61 18.76 -21.63
CA SER A 745 1.13 17.42 -21.29
C SER A 745 1.72 16.88 -19.98
N LEU A 746 2.13 17.76 -19.06
CA LEU A 746 2.69 17.37 -17.78
C LEU A 746 1.60 16.76 -16.89
N ASP A 747 1.85 15.56 -16.36
CA ASP A 747 0.91 14.89 -15.45
C ASP A 747 1.30 15.13 -13.99
N TYR A 748 2.61 15.17 -13.70
CA TYR A 748 3.12 15.26 -12.33
C TYR A 748 4.17 16.36 -12.16
N PHE A 749 4.00 17.20 -11.15
CA PHE A 749 5.04 18.09 -10.65
C PHE A 749 5.15 17.89 -9.14
N VAL A 750 6.18 17.17 -8.69
CA VAL A 750 6.30 16.72 -7.30
C VAL A 750 7.57 17.28 -6.69
N VAL A 751 7.46 17.81 -5.47
CA VAL A 751 8.59 18.33 -4.70
C VAL A 751 8.67 17.68 -3.34
N PHE A 752 9.88 17.30 -2.93
CA PHE A 752 10.09 16.64 -1.65
C PHE A 752 10.34 17.70 -0.57
N SER A 753 9.30 17.90 0.25
CA SER A 753 9.35 18.65 1.50
C SER A 753 9.70 17.71 2.66
N SER A 754 9.55 18.17 3.90
CA SER A 754 9.82 17.40 5.10
C SER A 754 8.87 17.79 6.22
N ILE A 755 8.56 16.85 7.11
CA ILE A 755 7.79 17.10 8.33
C ILE A 755 8.46 18.13 9.25
N SER A 756 9.75 18.44 9.06
CA SER A 756 10.41 19.59 9.70
C SER A 756 9.70 20.91 9.39
N CYS A 757 9.10 21.07 8.21
CA CYS A 757 8.26 22.24 7.89
C CYS A 757 6.95 22.24 8.70
N GLY A 758 6.27 21.09 8.75
CA GLY A 758 4.95 20.95 9.38
C GLY A 758 4.99 20.95 10.91
N ARG A 759 5.96 20.25 11.52
CA ARG A 759 6.09 20.05 12.97
C ARG A 759 7.30 20.73 13.60
N GLY A 760 8.23 21.24 12.79
CA GLY A 760 9.43 21.93 13.26
C GLY A 760 10.52 20.96 13.68
N ASN A 761 11.76 21.28 13.34
CA ASN A 761 12.94 20.62 13.91
C ASN A 761 13.95 21.67 14.35
N SER A 762 14.56 21.45 15.52
CA SER A 762 15.57 22.35 16.07
C SER A 762 16.83 22.30 15.21
N GLY A 763 17.39 23.46 14.90
CA GLY A 763 18.58 23.62 14.07
C GLY A 763 18.32 23.60 12.55
N GLN A 764 17.05 23.60 12.13
CA GLN A 764 16.65 23.44 10.73
C GLN A 764 15.72 24.56 10.25
N SER A 765 15.90 25.78 10.77
CA SER A 765 15.06 26.92 10.37
C SER A 765 15.23 27.34 8.91
N ASN A 766 16.45 27.27 8.36
CA ASN A 766 16.74 27.41 6.92
C ASN A 766 16.07 26.32 6.07
N TYR A 767 16.16 25.06 6.51
CA TYR A 767 15.53 23.93 5.83
C TYR A 767 14.00 23.99 5.85
N GLY A 768 13.41 24.35 6.99
CA GLY A 768 11.98 24.60 7.14
C GLY A 768 11.49 25.72 6.22
N LEU A 769 12.28 26.80 6.09
CA LEU A 769 12.00 27.90 5.17
C LEU A 769 11.99 27.42 3.72
N ALA A 770 13.03 26.72 3.27
CA ALA A 770 13.13 26.25 1.89
C ALA A 770 11.97 25.31 1.50
N ASN A 771 11.66 24.36 2.38
CA ASN A 771 10.58 23.39 2.17
C ASN A 771 9.20 24.05 2.13
N SER A 772 8.93 24.97 3.05
CA SER A 772 7.65 25.69 3.08
C SER A 772 7.45 26.59 1.86
N ALA A 773 8.53 27.15 1.29
CA ALA A 773 8.44 27.91 0.05
C ALA A 773 8.00 27.02 -1.14
N MET A 774 8.52 25.79 -1.24
CA MET A 774 8.08 24.85 -2.26
C MET A 774 6.60 24.45 -2.10
N GLU A 775 6.11 24.30 -0.87
CA GLU A 775 4.69 24.03 -0.60
C GLU A 775 3.79 25.15 -1.14
N ARG A 776 4.15 26.41 -0.91
CA ARG A 776 3.42 27.57 -1.46
C ARG A 776 3.46 27.60 -2.99
N MET A 777 4.56 27.18 -3.62
CA MET A 777 4.62 27.05 -5.08
C MET A 777 3.66 25.97 -5.60
N MET A 778 3.48 24.86 -4.88
CA MET A 778 2.55 23.80 -5.29
C MET A 778 1.10 24.25 -5.15
N GLU A 779 0.78 24.99 -4.09
CA GLU A 779 -0.52 25.66 -3.94
C GLU A 779 -0.81 26.63 -5.10
N GLN A 780 0.16 27.46 -5.49
CA GLN A 780 0.01 28.36 -6.65
C GLN A 780 -0.15 27.61 -7.98
N ARG A 781 0.51 26.47 -8.16
CA ARG A 781 0.31 25.62 -9.35
C ARG A 781 -1.09 25.03 -9.36
N HIS A 782 -1.55 24.51 -8.22
CA HIS A 782 -2.88 23.95 -8.08
C HIS A 782 -3.98 24.99 -8.32
N ALA A 783 -3.83 26.21 -7.77
CA ALA A 783 -4.74 27.33 -8.03
C ALA A 783 -4.79 27.74 -9.52
N ALA A 784 -3.72 27.48 -10.28
CA ALA A 784 -3.66 27.69 -11.72
C ALA A 784 -4.16 26.48 -12.55
N GLY A 785 -4.72 25.44 -11.91
CA GLY A 785 -5.17 24.21 -12.57
C GLY A 785 -4.04 23.34 -13.11
N LEU A 786 -2.81 23.52 -12.60
CA LEU A 786 -1.63 22.75 -13.01
C LEU A 786 -1.29 21.69 -11.96
N PRO A 787 -0.71 20.54 -12.35
CA PRO A 787 -0.28 19.53 -11.39
C PRO A 787 0.80 20.11 -10.47
N GLY A 788 0.67 19.89 -9.17
CA GLY A 788 1.61 20.38 -8.16
C GLY A 788 1.38 19.68 -6.83
N LEU A 789 2.40 18.97 -6.34
CA LEU A 789 2.33 18.20 -5.10
C LEU A 789 3.63 18.37 -4.29
N ALA A 790 3.50 18.85 -3.06
CA ALA A 790 4.58 18.87 -2.08
C ALA A 790 4.34 17.75 -1.05
N ILE A 791 5.33 16.89 -0.85
CA ILE A 791 5.23 15.80 0.11
C ILE A 791 6.10 16.10 1.32
N GLN A 792 5.50 16.32 2.48
CA GLN A 792 6.17 16.43 3.78
C GLN A 792 6.54 15.04 4.29
N TRP A 793 7.70 14.55 3.88
CA TRP A 793 8.22 13.27 4.35
C TRP A 793 8.69 13.33 5.80
N GLY A 794 8.35 12.30 6.57
CA GLY A 794 8.99 11.97 7.84
C GLY A 794 10.43 11.49 7.66
N ILE A 795 10.93 10.74 8.63
CA ILE A 795 12.25 10.11 8.49
C ILE A 795 12.15 9.02 7.42
N ILE A 796 13.02 9.06 6.42
CA ILE A 796 13.09 8.04 5.35
C ILE A 796 14.20 7.04 5.72
N GLY A 797 13.84 5.76 5.76
CA GLY A 797 14.74 4.63 6.01
C GLY A 797 15.31 4.01 4.74
N ASP A 798 16.09 2.93 4.92
CA ASP A 798 16.71 2.05 3.90
C ASP A 798 17.74 2.69 2.94
N VAL A 799 17.59 3.97 2.60
CA VAL A 799 18.51 4.72 1.73
C VAL A 799 18.49 6.22 2.07
N GLY A 800 19.51 6.95 1.60
CA GLY A 800 19.57 8.40 1.68
C GLY A 800 20.21 8.94 2.96
N LEU A 801 20.00 10.24 3.20
CA LEU A 801 20.77 11.03 4.17
C LEU A 801 20.78 10.44 5.59
N TYR A 802 19.68 9.84 6.03
CA TYR A 802 19.58 9.25 7.37
C TYR A 802 20.60 8.12 7.58
N ILE A 803 20.79 7.23 6.60
CA ILE A 803 21.78 6.16 6.71
C ILE A 803 23.20 6.73 6.64
N ASP A 804 23.42 7.73 5.80
CA ASP A 804 24.73 8.32 5.56
C ASP A 804 25.21 9.21 6.72
N THR A 805 24.31 9.78 7.52
CA THR A 805 24.66 10.77 8.57
C THR A 805 24.18 10.45 9.99
N MET A 806 23.15 9.60 10.18
CA MET A 806 22.42 9.51 11.46
C MET A 806 22.42 8.12 12.12
N LYS A 807 23.06 7.08 11.54
CA LYS A 807 23.14 5.73 12.14
C LYS A 807 23.71 5.68 13.57
N ASN A 808 24.44 6.73 14.00
CA ASN A 808 25.14 6.79 15.29
C ASN A 808 24.62 7.89 16.25
N LYS A 809 23.46 8.50 15.99
CA LYS A 809 22.87 9.51 16.90
C LYS A 809 21.53 9.01 17.46
N ASN A 810 21.34 9.14 18.78
CA ASN A 810 20.08 8.81 19.46
C ASN A 810 18.93 9.64 18.84
N ILE A 811 18.05 8.97 18.10
CA ILE A 811 16.89 9.58 17.47
C ILE A 811 15.82 9.83 18.52
N ASP A 812 15.09 10.92 18.36
CA ASP A 812 13.90 11.22 19.15
C ASP A 812 12.92 10.05 19.03
N SER A 813 12.66 9.35 20.14
CA SER A 813 12.03 8.01 20.18
C SER A 813 10.58 7.95 19.67
N SER A 814 10.02 9.07 19.21
CA SER A 814 8.61 9.22 18.84
C SER A 814 8.32 9.11 17.33
N ILE A 815 9.32 9.32 16.45
CA ILE A 815 9.17 9.21 14.98
C ILE A 815 10.14 8.15 14.48
N LEU A 816 9.63 7.20 13.70
CA LEU A 816 10.42 6.09 13.17
C LEU A 816 10.78 6.31 11.69
N PRO A 817 11.90 5.74 11.22
CA PRO A 817 12.21 5.68 9.79
C PRO A 817 11.15 4.89 9.02
N GLN A 818 10.54 5.51 8.01
CA GLN A 818 9.64 4.87 7.07
C GLN A 818 10.46 4.06 6.06
N ARG A 819 10.20 2.76 5.96
CA ARG A 819 10.85 1.88 4.96
C ARG A 819 10.56 2.35 3.55
N MET A 820 11.50 2.16 2.62
CA MET A 820 11.38 2.65 1.24
C MET A 820 10.17 2.06 0.51
N THR A 821 9.86 0.79 0.74
CA THR A 821 8.66 0.14 0.19
C THR A 821 7.37 0.83 0.66
N SER A 822 7.31 1.25 1.92
CA SER A 822 6.20 2.02 2.46
C SER A 822 6.17 3.44 1.87
N CYS A 823 7.31 4.11 1.71
CA CYS A 823 7.38 5.42 1.06
C CYS A 823 6.80 5.38 -0.36
N LEU A 824 7.22 4.42 -1.19
CA LEU A 824 6.75 4.30 -2.56
C LEU A 824 5.25 3.93 -2.63
N ALA A 825 4.74 3.13 -1.70
CA ALA A 825 3.31 2.86 -1.59
C ALA A 825 2.51 4.11 -1.17
N THR A 826 3.04 4.93 -0.26
CA THR A 826 2.43 6.22 0.11
C THR A 826 2.48 7.21 -1.04
N LEU A 827 3.58 7.25 -1.80
CA LEU A 827 3.69 8.09 -3.00
C LEU A 827 2.61 7.73 -4.02
N ASP A 828 2.35 6.44 -4.23
CA ASP A 828 1.29 5.98 -5.13
C ASP A 828 -0.08 6.56 -4.75
N ILE A 829 -0.40 6.59 -3.45
CA ILE A 829 -1.63 7.21 -2.95
C ILE A 829 -1.60 8.72 -3.22
N PHE A 830 -0.53 9.40 -2.83
CA PHE A 830 -0.44 10.87 -2.90
C PHE A 830 -0.48 11.42 -4.33
N LEU A 831 0.00 10.68 -5.33
CA LEU A 831 -0.09 11.08 -6.74
C LEU A 831 -1.53 11.12 -7.28
N GLN A 832 -2.48 10.51 -6.57
CA GLN A 832 -3.89 10.40 -6.96
C GLN A 832 -4.78 11.39 -6.23
N GLU A 833 -4.24 12.07 -5.23
CA GLU A 833 -4.98 12.99 -4.37
C GLU A 833 -4.99 14.41 -4.97
N PRO A 834 -6.10 15.16 -4.82
CA PRO A 834 -6.24 16.51 -5.36
C PRO A 834 -5.57 17.58 -4.49
N TYR A 835 -4.83 17.20 -3.44
CA TYR A 835 -4.31 18.15 -2.47
C TYR A 835 -2.87 18.56 -2.81
N PRO A 836 -2.53 19.86 -2.75
CA PRO A 836 -1.21 20.36 -3.14
C PRO A 836 -0.10 20.03 -2.12
N VAL A 837 -0.46 19.74 -0.87
CA VAL A 837 0.48 19.44 0.22
C VAL A 837 -0.03 18.25 1.02
N LEU A 838 0.76 17.18 1.07
CA LEU A 838 0.45 15.96 1.81
C LEU A 838 1.61 15.59 2.73
N ALA A 839 1.31 14.95 3.85
CA ALA A 839 2.30 14.60 4.87
C ALA A 839 2.23 13.12 5.24
N THR A 840 3.39 12.52 5.48
CA THR A 840 3.50 11.13 5.95
C THR A 840 4.54 11.02 7.03
N THR A 841 4.25 10.25 8.07
CA THR A 841 5.15 10.01 9.20
C THR A 841 4.83 8.65 9.82
N VAL A 842 5.85 7.94 10.28
CA VAL A 842 5.67 6.74 11.10
C VAL A 842 5.87 7.14 12.55
N ILE A 843 4.90 6.82 13.40
CA ILE A 843 4.89 7.19 14.82
C ILE A 843 5.26 5.94 15.61
N ALA A 844 6.17 6.07 16.57
CA ALA A 844 6.45 4.98 17.51
C ALA A 844 5.26 4.82 18.47
N GLU A 845 4.87 3.59 18.78
CA GLU A 845 3.82 3.35 19.77
C GLU A 845 4.24 3.96 21.11
N LYS A 846 3.44 4.92 21.59
CA LYS A 846 3.59 5.44 22.96
C LYS A 846 3.20 4.28 23.87
N GLN A 847 4.16 3.72 24.61
CA GLN A 847 3.87 2.66 25.59
C GLN A 847 2.71 3.12 26.48
N LYS A 848 1.57 2.42 26.41
CA LYS A 848 0.47 2.58 27.36
C LYS A 848 1.02 2.22 28.73
N SER A 849 1.20 3.21 29.59
CA SER A 849 1.60 3.01 30.98
C SER A 849 0.57 2.11 31.67
N ALA A 850 0.98 0.87 31.96
CA ALA A 850 0.48 -0.04 32.98
C ALA A 850 -0.93 0.23 33.55
N ASN A 851 -1.96 -0.33 32.90
CA ASN A 851 -3.05 -1.10 33.51
C ASN A 851 -4.17 -1.31 32.49
N ASN A 852 -4.13 -2.41 31.75
CA ASN A 852 -5.30 -3.26 31.52
C ASN A 852 -4.90 -4.50 30.73
N GLY A 853 -5.12 -5.66 31.33
CA GLY A 853 -4.99 -6.98 30.72
C GLY A 853 -6.13 -7.24 29.73
N ALA A 854 -6.17 -6.50 28.63
CA ALA A 854 -6.84 -6.92 27.42
C ALA A 854 -5.77 -7.30 26.39
N LYS A 855 -5.02 -8.35 26.72
CA LYS A 855 -4.24 -9.09 25.73
C LYS A 855 -5.26 -9.67 24.75
N VAL A 856 -5.08 -9.43 23.45
CA VAL A 856 -5.70 -10.27 22.42
C VAL A 856 -5.27 -11.70 22.78
N ASP A 857 -6.22 -12.53 23.19
CA ASP A 857 -5.90 -13.88 23.64
C ASP A 857 -5.47 -14.66 22.40
N PHE A 858 -4.16 -14.79 22.20
CA PHE A 858 -3.55 -15.49 21.07
C PHE A 858 -4.10 -16.93 20.93
N VAL A 859 -4.53 -17.51 22.05
CA VAL A 859 -5.27 -18.77 22.13
C VAL A 859 -6.50 -18.77 21.21
N GLN A 860 -7.18 -17.63 21.07
CA GLN A 860 -8.36 -17.40 20.22
C GLN A 860 -8.00 -17.26 18.73
N VAL A 861 -6.82 -16.73 18.41
CA VAL A 861 -6.29 -16.69 17.03
C VAL A 861 -5.91 -18.10 16.57
N VAL A 862 -5.23 -18.86 17.44
CA VAL A 862 -4.96 -20.29 17.21
C VAL A 862 -6.27 -21.09 17.11
N ALA A 863 -7.28 -20.78 17.93
CA ALA A 863 -8.62 -21.37 17.83
C ALA A 863 -9.28 -21.12 16.46
N SER A 864 -9.12 -19.90 15.93
CA SER A 864 -9.70 -19.48 14.66
C SER A 864 -8.99 -20.15 13.47
N ILE A 865 -7.67 -20.34 13.58
CA ILE A 865 -6.87 -21.12 12.62
C ILE A 865 -7.27 -22.61 12.66
N LEU A 866 -7.60 -23.12 13.84
CA LEU A 866 -7.98 -24.51 14.10
C LEU A 866 -9.46 -24.82 13.85
N GLY A 867 -10.33 -23.82 13.72
CA GLY A 867 -11.79 -23.99 13.67
C GLY A 867 -12.40 -24.57 14.96
N ILE A 868 -11.77 -24.34 16.12
CA ILE A 868 -12.24 -24.84 17.42
C ILE A 868 -13.01 -23.73 18.14
N GLU A 869 -14.29 -23.96 18.43
CA GLU A 869 -15.18 -22.96 19.05
C GLU A 869 -14.84 -22.66 20.53
N ASN A 870 -14.10 -23.52 21.23
CA ASN A 870 -13.76 -23.32 22.64
C ASN A 870 -12.42 -23.96 23.03
N VAL A 871 -11.39 -23.15 23.26
CA VAL A 871 -10.03 -23.65 23.57
C VAL A 871 -9.85 -24.06 25.03
N TYR A 872 -10.66 -23.49 25.95
CA TYR A 872 -10.54 -23.75 27.39
C TYR A 872 -10.95 -25.17 27.82
N SER A 873 -11.48 -26.00 26.92
CA SER A 873 -11.78 -27.41 27.16
C SER A 873 -10.67 -28.39 26.71
N THR A 874 -9.55 -27.88 26.17
CA THR A 874 -8.44 -28.71 25.68
C THR A 874 -7.26 -28.76 26.66
N ASN A 875 -6.53 -29.88 26.70
CA ASN A 875 -5.42 -30.08 27.63
C ASN A 875 -4.16 -29.33 27.13
N PHE A 876 -3.67 -28.36 27.91
CA PHE A 876 -2.58 -27.44 27.52
C PHE A 876 -1.22 -28.10 27.23
N ASN A 877 -1.08 -29.39 27.57
CA ASN A 877 0.13 -30.19 27.35
C ASN A 877 0.07 -31.08 26.10
N ASP A 878 -1.02 -31.11 25.36
CA ASP A 878 -1.06 -31.85 24.10
C ASP A 878 -0.21 -31.14 23.03
N SER A 879 0.51 -31.94 22.23
CA SER A 879 1.22 -31.43 21.06
C SER A 879 0.23 -31.01 19.99
N PHE A 880 0.61 -30.03 19.19
CA PHE A 880 -0.19 -29.51 18.08
C PHE A 880 -0.60 -30.61 17.07
N ASP A 881 0.18 -31.69 16.93
CA ASP A 881 -0.16 -32.87 16.13
C ASP A 881 -1.44 -33.57 16.59
N LYS A 882 -1.69 -33.62 17.90
CA LYS A 882 -2.91 -34.24 18.47
C LYS A 882 -4.16 -33.37 18.28
N LEU A 883 -3.97 -32.08 18.06
CA LEU A 883 -5.03 -31.10 17.80
C LEU A 883 -5.39 -31.02 16.31
N GLY A 884 -4.83 -31.91 15.47
CA GLY A 884 -5.14 -31.99 14.05
C GLY A 884 -4.45 -30.92 13.20
N ILE A 885 -3.38 -30.29 13.71
CA ILE A 885 -2.59 -29.32 12.96
C ILE A 885 -1.79 -30.06 11.89
N ASP A 886 -2.09 -29.75 10.63
CA ASP A 886 -1.31 -30.22 9.50
C ASP A 886 -0.07 -29.33 9.29
N SER A 887 0.78 -29.71 8.33
CA SER A 887 1.99 -28.95 8.01
C SER A 887 1.72 -27.50 7.58
N LEU A 888 0.49 -27.17 7.16
CA LEU A 888 0.05 -25.81 6.83
C LEU A 888 -0.20 -24.98 8.08
N GLY A 889 -0.94 -25.51 9.07
CA GLY A 889 -1.20 -24.80 10.32
C GLY A 889 0.07 -24.47 11.13
N TYR A 890 1.08 -25.35 11.10
CA TYR A 890 2.39 -25.06 11.70
C TYR A 890 3.13 -23.88 11.03
N THR A 891 2.94 -23.72 9.72
CA THR A 891 3.56 -22.63 8.96
C THR A 891 2.89 -21.30 9.26
N GLU A 892 1.57 -21.31 9.45
CA GLU A 892 0.81 -20.12 9.82
C GLU A 892 1.15 -19.64 11.22
N ILE A 893 1.25 -20.56 12.21
CA ILE A 893 1.73 -20.25 13.56
C ILE A 893 3.14 -19.64 13.50
N LYS A 894 4.03 -20.22 12.70
CA LYS A 894 5.39 -19.69 12.50
C LYS A 894 5.38 -18.24 11.99
N GLN A 895 4.63 -17.98 10.92
CA GLN A 895 4.58 -16.66 10.30
C GLN A 895 4.00 -15.61 11.24
N ILE A 896 3.02 -15.97 12.07
CA ILE A 896 2.45 -15.05 13.07
C ILE A 896 3.47 -14.76 14.18
N LEU A 897 4.20 -15.76 14.69
CA LEU A 897 5.25 -15.57 15.69
C LEU A 897 6.37 -14.66 15.19
N GLU A 898 6.78 -14.82 13.93
CA GLU A 898 7.79 -13.99 13.29
C GLU A 898 7.27 -12.56 13.02
N ARG A 899 6.03 -12.42 12.57
CA ARG A 899 5.46 -11.11 12.16
C ARG A 899 5.06 -10.23 13.34
N GLU A 900 4.38 -10.80 14.33
CA GLU A 900 3.75 -10.02 15.42
C GLU A 900 4.66 -9.94 16.66
N TYR A 901 5.46 -10.99 16.91
CA TYR A 901 6.24 -11.14 18.14
C TYR A 901 7.75 -11.15 17.93
N ASP A 902 8.23 -11.18 16.68
CA ASP A 902 9.65 -11.25 16.32
C ASP A 902 10.36 -12.51 16.87
N ILE A 903 9.58 -13.59 17.07
CA ILE A 903 10.07 -14.87 17.59
C ILE A 903 10.34 -15.79 16.40
N ILE A 904 11.63 -16.08 16.16
CA ILE A 904 12.07 -16.99 15.11
C ILE A 904 12.32 -18.36 15.73
N LEU A 905 11.49 -19.35 15.37
CA LEU A 905 11.66 -20.74 15.75
C LEU A 905 11.91 -21.61 14.52
N SER A 906 12.77 -22.60 14.66
CA SER A 906 12.94 -23.64 13.65
C SER A 906 11.68 -24.50 13.56
N PHE A 907 11.48 -25.13 12.40
CA PHE A 907 10.30 -25.98 12.18
C PHE A 907 10.21 -27.14 13.18
N ARG A 908 11.36 -27.70 13.60
CA ARG A 908 11.43 -28.75 14.63
C ARG A 908 11.02 -28.24 16.01
N GLU A 909 11.36 -27.00 16.35
CA GLU A 909 10.95 -26.39 17.62
C GLU A 909 9.44 -26.12 17.62
N ILE A 910 8.88 -25.72 16.48
CA ILE A 910 7.44 -25.48 16.31
C ILE A 910 6.61 -26.76 16.42
N GLN A 911 7.08 -27.86 15.82
CA GLN A 911 6.42 -29.16 15.97
C GLN A 911 6.46 -29.70 17.40
N ALA A 912 7.47 -29.31 18.19
CA ALA A 912 7.61 -29.69 19.59
C ALA A 912 6.89 -28.75 20.58
N LEU A 913 6.22 -27.70 20.09
CA LEU A 913 5.47 -26.77 20.92
C LEU A 913 4.15 -27.38 21.40
N THR A 914 3.78 -27.00 22.61
CA THR A 914 2.45 -27.19 23.18
C THR A 914 1.81 -25.83 23.40
N ILE A 915 0.48 -25.78 23.54
CA ILE A 915 -0.22 -24.52 23.87
C ILE A 915 0.36 -23.88 25.14
N GLY A 916 0.69 -24.70 26.15
CA GLY A 916 1.33 -24.24 27.38
C GLY A 916 2.71 -23.61 27.15
N LYS A 917 3.62 -24.29 26.45
CA LYS A 917 4.96 -23.76 26.15
C LYS A 917 4.92 -22.50 25.29
N LEU A 918 3.98 -22.44 24.35
CA LEU A 918 3.82 -21.26 23.50
C LEU A 918 3.37 -20.05 24.32
N ARG A 919 2.44 -20.25 25.27
CA ARG A 919 2.02 -19.22 26.22
C ARG A 919 3.19 -18.73 27.07
N ASP A 920 4.06 -19.62 27.51
CA ASP A 920 5.25 -19.28 28.30
C ASP A 920 6.31 -18.49 27.50
N ILE A 921 6.50 -18.82 26.21
CA ILE A 921 7.40 -18.08 25.32
C ILE A 921 6.87 -16.66 25.09
N LEU A 922 5.57 -16.52 24.86
CA LEU A 922 4.93 -15.22 24.65
C LEU A 922 4.97 -14.35 25.91
N THR A 923 4.77 -14.93 27.10
CA THR A 923 4.92 -14.19 28.36
C THR A 923 6.37 -13.83 28.67
N ALA A 924 7.35 -14.67 28.29
CA ALA A 924 8.77 -14.37 28.43
C ALA A 924 9.26 -13.26 27.46
N SER A 925 8.73 -13.24 26.23
CA SER A 925 8.98 -12.17 25.25
C SER A 925 8.43 -10.81 25.71
N ASP A 926 7.28 -10.80 26.39
CA ASP A 926 6.75 -9.59 27.00
C ASP A 926 7.64 -9.09 28.17
N ALA A 927 8.26 -10.01 28.92
CA ALA A 927 9.16 -9.68 30.01
C ALA A 927 10.51 -9.11 29.53
N SER A 928 11.04 -9.61 28.41
CA SER A 928 12.30 -9.10 27.81
C SER A 928 12.13 -7.74 27.12
N ARG A 929 10.93 -7.44 26.59
CA ARG A 929 10.57 -6.09 26.12
C ARG A 929 10.42 -5.08 27.26
N ASN A 930 10.00 -5.52 28.45
CA ASN A 930 9.88 -4.64 29.62
C ASN A 930 11.22 -4.40 30.36
N SER A 931 12.20 -5.29 30.24
CA SER A 931 13.50 -5.15 30.90
C SER A 931 14.55 -4.37 30.09
N SER A 932 14.29 -4.10 28.82
CA SER A 932 15.13 -3.25 27.95
C SER A 932 14.77 -1.75 28.01
N THR A 933 13.86 -1.37 28.90
CA THR A 933 13.40 0.00 29.16
C THR A 933 13.69 0.54 30.57
N ASN A 934 14.68 -0.03 31.28
CA ASN A 934 15.22 0.58 32.50
C ASN A 934 16.67 1.04 32.31
#